data_AF-A0A1C7P872-F1
#
_entry.id   AF-A0A1C7P872-F1
#
_cell.length_a   1.000
_cell.length_b   1.000
_cell.length_c   1.000
_cell.angle_alpha   90.00
_cell.angle_beta   90.00
_cell.angle_gamma   90.00
#
_symmetry.space_group_name_H-M   'P 1'
#
loop_
_entity.id
_entity.type
_entity.pdbx_description
1 polymer ?
#
loop_
_entity_poly.entity_id
_entity_poly.type
_entity_poly.pdbx_seq_one_letter_code
_entity_poly.pdbx_strand_id
1 'polypeptide(L)'
;MVNPFEKRATEYLQQDEAFLAVVTPEPLSTFFEKPAKEGKLYDRLAMVIGTPGSGKTTLARLFKFSALRVLLRNRGFETYKTLIDGLAACSAIRDGHPAIIGCRISLESEYREFWEFPYPDSLKASLTVALLQARAVLGWLRDAQAAGIALDDIEIVARPDAEAALEAIGGPNGVGLQRRAREMEAAIYEISAALVPPEIDEVEQNAAATAYRPLDVIDAFKVKDGQEILQLVPLVVFDDAHYLHPNQLLALQRWLARRELRVARWILTRLDALAPADVLIEGQNVFEEDEPGLKRAREITTIWMQSSEGRANQRRAFRKMAKDMAARYLSQMEVFNRRGLNSLGDLLSTHVESLPASKAERLTKKVNAIQRRYSITAERRSNLEREVADYLEKAGESSDDLKLAMLSILLERYANRVPQRGLFEDEPEVDAEPSKPLNAGSAVADGAKIHLLHQFDRPYYYGIDALCDASSENAEQFLHLAARLVAQSETQLIRSKSPTLTSQAQHNLLRERADEMIRDWDFPLNHLVRRLSKGIADQCVAKSLEGNAPLNGGANAFGIPQEEFDLIPRHQPDLAKALQFGVAYNAFVLIPNHSTKNRLWCLVELSGVMLIQNGLTLKRGGFIERRVDDLVRLMGGAN
;
A
#
# COMPACT_ATOMS: atom_id res chain seq x y z
N MET A 1 -4.01 -20.97 -20.43
CA MET A 1 -2.93 -20.04 -20.01
C MET A 1 -3.31 -19.50 -18.64
N VAL A 2 -2.33 -19.25 -17.77
CA VAL A 2 -2.60 -18.78 -16.40
C VAL A 2 -2.75 -17.26 -16.42
N ASN A 3 -3.79 -16.73 -15.78
CA ASN A 3 -4.06 -15.29 -15.68
C ASN A 3 -2.92 -14.59 -14.90
N PRO A 4 -2.15 -13.66 -15.50
CA PRO A 4 -1.03 -12.99 -14.82
C PRO A 4 -1.48 -12.12 -13.65
N PHE A 5 -2.76 -11.70 -13.59
CA PHE A 5 -3.32 -10.96 -12.46
C PHE A 5 -3.57 -11.83 -11.22
N GLU A 6 -3.66 -13.16 -11.34
CA GLU A 6 -3.90 -14.08 -10.21
C GLU A 6 -2.62 -14.51 -9.51
N LYS A 7 -1.47 -14.45 -10.19
CA LYS A 7 -0.17 -14.73 -9.58
C LYS A 7 0.35 -13.48 -8.89
N ARG A 8 1.09 -13.64 -7.78
CA ARG A 8 2.05 -12.62 -7.29
C ARG A 8 3.18 -12.47 -8.31
N ALA A 9 2.87 -11.87 -9.45
CA ALA A 9 3.56 -12.16 -10.70
C ALA A 9 5.02 -11.70 -10.69
N THR A 10 5.40 -10.61 -10.01
CA THR A 10 6.78 -10.11 -10.07
C THR A 10 7.80 -10.93 -9.29
N GLU A 11 7.39 -11.57 -8.18
CA GLU A 11 8.30 -12.31 -7.29
C GLU A 11 8.67 -13.69 -7.86
N TYR A 12 7.76 -14.33 -8.61
CA TYR A 12 7.99 -15.64 -9.22
C TYR A 12 8.66 -15.58 -10.61
N LEU A 13 8.80 -14.40 -11.20
CA LEU A 13 9.43 -14.23 -12.51
C LEU A 13 10.95 -14.31 -12.37
N GLN A 14 11.56 -15.49 -12.41
CA GLN A 14 13.01 -15.62 -12.18
C GLN A 14 13.89 -14.86 -13.20
N GLN A 15 13.41 -14.69 -14.43
CA GLN A 15 14.14 -13.98 -15.49
C GLN A 15 13.92 -12.46 -15.38
N ASP A 16 15.00 -11.69 -15.53
CA ASP A 16 14.96 -10.24 -15.39
C ASP A 16 14.20 -9.56 -16.55
N GLU A 17 14.24 -10.10 -17.77
CA GLU A 17 13.46 -9.58 -18.90
C GLU A 17 11.93 -9.67 -18.65
N ALA A 18 11.46 -10.83 -18.19
CA ALA A 18 10.05 -11.04 -17.90
C ALA A 18 9.59 -10.18 -16.72
N PHE A 19 10.45 -10.02 -15.71
CA PHE A 19 10.22 -9.11 -14.59
C PHE A 19 10.09 -7.66 -15.04
N LEU A 20 11.04 -7.14 -15.83
CA LEU A 20 11.04 -5.75 -16.27
C LEU A 20 9.83 -5.42 -17.18
N ALA A 21 9.30 -6.39 -17.91
CA ALA A 21 8.12 -6.21 -18.76
C ALA A 21 6.86 -5.78 -17.98
N VAL A 22 6.74 -6.18 -16.71
CA VAL A 22 5.54 -5.97 -15.88
C VAL A 22 5.71 -4.89 -14.80
N VAL A 23 6.89 -4.28 -14.68
CA VAL A 23 7.18 -3.28 -13.66
C VAL A 23 6.80 -1.87 -14.12
N THR A 24 6.21 -1.11 -13.21
CA THR A 24 5.85 0.30 -13.39
C THR A 24 6.85 1.24 -12.69
N PRO A 25 7.23 2.38 -13.30
CA PRO A 25 8.21 3.32 -12.72
C PRO A 25 7.66 4.22 -11.60
N GLU A 26 6.34 4.39 -11.49
CA GLU A 26 5.71 5.36 -10.57
C GLU A 26 6.14 5.27 -9.09
N PRO A 27 6.39 4.07 -8.50
CA PRO A 27 6.87 4.00 -7.12
C PRO A 27 8.25 4.65 -6.91
N LEU A 28 9.10 4.69 -7.94
CA LEU A 28 10.43 5.32 -7.85
C LEU A 28 10.29 6.83 -7.63
N SER A 29 9.49 7.50 -8.46
CA SER A 29 9.25 8.94 -8.33
C SER A 29 8.46 9.30 -7.07
N THR A 30 7.53 8.43 -6.67
CA THR A 30 6.68 8.69 -5.50
C THR A 30 7.44 8.57 -4.18
N PHE A 31 8.31 7.56 -4.03
CA PHE A 31 8.90 7.22 -2.73
C PHE A 31 10.43 7.37 -2.65
N PHE A 32 11.16 7.20 -3.75
CA PHE A 32 12.63 7.10 -3.74
C PHE A 32 13.34 8.33 -4.31
N GLU A 33 12.72 9.05 -5.24
CA GLU A 33 13.34 10.19 -5.91
C GLU A 33 13.75 11.31 -4.95
N LYS A 34 12.88 11.68 -4.00
CA LYS A 34 13.20 12.73 -3.00
C LYS A 34 14.37 12.30 -2.09
N PRO A 35 14.33 11.14 -1.41
CA PRO A 35 15.48 10.64 -0.65
C PRO A 35 16.78 10.51 -1.47
N ALA A 36 16.68 10.13 -2.74
CA ALA A 36 17.84 10.03 -3.63
C ALA A 36 18.46 11.40 -3.95
N LYS A 37 17.64 12.39 -4.31
CA LYS A 37 18.09 13.77 -4.57
C LYS A 37 18.71 14.44 -3.35
N GLU A 38 18.24 14.10 -2.16
CA GLU A 38 18.81 14.55 -0.89
C GLU A 38 20.09 13.78 -0.49
N GLY A 39 20.54 12.80 -1.29
CA GLY A 39 21.69 11.93 -1.00
C GLY A 39 21.45 10.88 0.10
N LYS A 40 20.33 10.97 0.80
CA LYS A 40 19.97 10.17 1.96
C LYS A 40 19.67 8.70 1.65
N LEU A 41 19.35 8.38 0.39
CA LEU A 41 19.02 7.01 -0.01
C LEU A 41 20.22 6.05 0.02
N TYR A 42 21.43 6.57 -0.19
CA TYR A 42 22.66 5.76 -0.28
C TYR A 42 23.67 6.06 0.84
N ASP A 43 23.58 7.22 1.47
CA ASP A 43 24.50 7.68 2.52
C ASP A 43 24.26 7.01 3.89
N ARG A 44 23.00 6.68 4.20
CA ARG A 44 22.61 6.16 5.52
C ARG A 44 21.60 5.02 5.42
N LEU A 45 21.26 4.43 6.56
CA LEU A 45 20.25 3.37 6.60
C LEU A 45 18.91 3.88 6.08
N ALA A 46 18.36 3.25 5.04
CA ALA A 46 17.00 3.49 4.59
C ALA A 46 16.06 2.39 5.11
N MET A 47 15.04 2.78 5.86
CA MET A 47 13.95 1.93 6.33
C MET A 47 12.75 2.06 5.39
N VAL A 48 12.49 1.06 4.55
CA VAL A 48 11.34 1.04 3.65
C VAL A 48 10.22 0.23 4.29
N ILE A 49 9.14 0.91 4.66
CA ILE A 49 8.05 0.34 5.44
C ILE A 49 6.78 0.37 4.60
N GLY A 50 6.08 -0.76 4.51
CA GLY A 50 4.82 -0.84 3.77
C GLY A 50 4.09 -2.13 4.03
N THR A 51 2.80 -2.17 3.72
CA THR A 51 1.95 -3.36 3.91
C THR A 51 2.36 -4.50 2.98
N PRO A 52 1.90 -5.73 3.22
CA PRO A 52 1.90 -6.77 2.19
C PRO A 52 1.36 -6.22 0.86
N GLY A 53 2.02 -6.57 -0.26
CA GLY A 53 1.56 -6.15 -1.59
C GLY A 53 1.87 -4.71 -2.01
N SER A 54 2.57 -3.92 -1.19
CA SER A 54 2.91 -2.54 -1.54
C SER A 54 4.00 -2.40 -2.61
N GLY A 55 4.65 -3.51 -3.02
CA GLY A 55 5.71 -3.50 -4.04
C GLY A 55 7.14 -3.35 -3.52
N LYS A 56 7.37 -3.49 -2.20
CA LYS A 56 8.72 -3.44 -1.57
C LYS A 56 9.73 -4.36 -2.26
N THR A 57 9.38 -5.64 -2.38
CA THR A 57 10.25 -6.67 -2.99
C THR A 57 10.49 -6.43 -4.48
N THR A 58 9.46 -5.98 -5.21
CA THR A 58 9.60 -5.53 -6.61
C THR A 58 10.62 -4.41 -6.73
N LEU A 59 10.56 -3.40 -5.85
CA LEU A 59 11.53 -2.31 -5.80
C LEU A 59 12.93 -2.82 -5.45
N ALA A 60 13.09 -3.64 -4.41
CA ALA A 60 14.38 -4.23 -4.06
C ALA A 60 15.05 -4.93 -5.25
N ARG A 61 14.26 -5.65 -6.05
CA ARG A 61 14.76 -6.35 -7.23
C ARG A 61 15.19 -5.41 -8.36
N LEU A 62 14.52 -4.27 -8.55
CA LEU A 62 14.90 -3.31 -9.59
C LEU A 62 16.29 -2.73 -9.39
N PHE A 63 16.74 -2.60 -8.14
CA PHE A 63 18.06 -2.07 -7.81
C PHE A 63 19.18 -3.11 -7.89
N LYS A 64 18.87 -4.38 -8.22
CA LYS A 64 19.89 -5.40 -8.47
C LYS A 64 20.73 -5.05 -9.69
N PHE A 65 22.03 -5.33 -9.62
CA PHE A 65 22.94 -5.05 -10.73
C PHE A 65 22.53 -5.75 -12.04
N SER A 66 22.12 -7.03 -11.96
CA SER A 66 21.65 -7.80 -13.12
C SER A 66 20.44 -7.15 -13.80
N ALA A 67 19.46 -6.69 -13.02
CA ALA A 67 18.25 -6.06 -13.53
C ALA A 67 18.56 -4.74 -14.24
N LEU A 68 19.43 -3.89 -13.65
CA LEU A 68 19.88 -2.64 -14.28
C LEU A 68 20.59 -2.90 -15.61
N ARG A 69 21.43 -3.94 -15.68
CA ARG A 69 22.16 -4.33 -16.89
C ARG A 69 21.22 -4.81 -18.00
N VAL A 70 20.28 -5.69 -17.67
CA VAL A 70 19.27 -6.17 -18.64
C VAL A 70 18.40 -5.01 -19.14
N LEU A 71 18.02 -4.09 -18.26
CA LEU A 71 17.27 -2.90 -18.64
C LEU A 71 18.05 -2.01 -19.62
N LEU A 72 19.31 -1.70 -19.31
CA LEU A 72 20.16 -0.84 -20.14
C LEU A 72 20.54 -1.48 -21.48
N ARG A 73 20.69 -2.80 -21.55
CA ARG A 73 20.87 -3.53 -22.82
C ARG A 73 19.65 -3.36 -23.74
N ASN A 74 18.46 -3.21 -23.16
CA ASN A 74 17.20 -3.04 -23.85
C ASN A 74 16.75 -1.56 -23.93
N ARG A 75 17.65 -0.59 -23.72
CA ARG A 75 17.33 0.85 -23.71
C ARG A 75 16.71 1.40 -25.02
N GLY A 76 16.83 0.66 -26.12
CA GLY A 76 16.21 1.02 -27.40
C GLY A 76 14.69 0.82 -27.46
N PHE A 77 14.10 0.09 -26.51
CA PHE A 77 12.66 -0.11 -26.44
C PHE A 77 11.98 1.01 -25.67
N GLU A 78 11.04 1.71 -26.30
CA GLU A 78 10.28 2.82 -25.69
C GLU A 78 9.58 2.43 -24.38
N THR A 79 9.15 1.17 -24.25
CA THR A 79 8.50 0.63 -23.04
C THR A 79 9.36 0.74 -21.77
N TYR A 80 10.69 0.82 -21.92
CA TYR A 80 11.64 0.89 -20.80
C TYR A 80 12.15 2.30 -20.51
N LYS A 81 11.92 3.27 -21.39
CA LYS A 81 12.46 4.62 -21.28
C LYS A 81 12.06 5.30 -19.96
N THR A 82 10.78 5.25 -19.61
CA THR A 82 10.26 5.83 -18.37
C THR A 82 10.80 5.16 -17.11
N LEU A 83 11.14 3.87 -17.19
CA LEU A 83 11.77 3.14 -16.09
C LEU A 83 13.24 3.50 -15.93
N ILE A 84 13.97 3.65 -17.03
CA ILE A 84 15.36 4.13 -17.04
C ILE A 84 15.41 5.55 -16.46
N ASP A 85 14.51 6.44 -16.89
CA ASP A 85 14.43 7.82 -16.39
C ASP A 85 14.16 7.85 -14.87
N GLY A 86 13.25 7.01 -14.38
CA GLY A 86 12.96 6.90 -12.95
C GLY A 86 14.16 6.40 -12.12
N LEU A 87 14.90 5.41 -12.63
CA LEU A 87 16.10 4.89 -11.98
C LEU A 87 17.27 5.89 -12.04
N ALA A 88 17.40 6.65 -13.12
CA ALA A 88 18.34 7.75 -13.23
C ALA A 88 18.01 8.88 -12.25
N ALA A 89 16.75 9.25 -12.11
CA ALA A 89 16.29 10.23 -11.11
C ALA A 89 16.57 9.76 -9.68
N CYS A 90 16.58 8.45 -9.44
CA CYS A 90 17.00 7.83 -8.18
C CYS A 90 18.51 7.60 -8.06
N SER A 91 19.33 8.07 -8.99
CA SER A 91 20.80 7.88 -9.03
C SER A 91 21.28 6.41 -9.07
N ALA A 92 20.41 5.47 -9.45
CA ALA A 92 20.81 4.08 -9.69
C ALA A 92 21.49 3.90 -11.06
N ILE A 93 21.21 4.81 -11.99
CA ILE A 93 21.82 4.90 -13.33
C ILE A 93 22.46 6.28 -13.48
N ARG A 94 23.69 6.34 -13.99
CA ARG A 94 24.41 7.57 -14.32
C ARG A 94 25.11 7.42 -15.67
N ASP A 95 24.98 8.43 -16.52
CA ASP A 95 25.63 8.46 -17.84
C ASP A 95 25.38 7.21 -18.69
N GLY A 96 24.17 6.63 -18.58
CA GLY A 96 23.78 5.43 -19.31
C GLY A 96 24.34 4.10 -18.77
N HIS A 97 25.01 4.12 -17.62
CA HIS A 97 25.59 2.96 -16.95
C HIS A 97 24.98 2.76 -15.54
N PRO A 98 25.00 1.53 -15.01
CA PRO A 98 24.69 1.32 -13.60
C PRO A 98 25.64 2.14 -12.72
N ALA A 99 25.12 2.83 -11.71
CA ALA A 99 25.90 3.55 -10.72
C ALA A 99 26.08 2.77 -9.41
N ILE A 100 25.33 1.66 -9.27
CA ILE A 100 25.30 0.83 -8.08
C ILE A 100 25.54 -0.64 -8.45
N ILE A 101 26.08 -1.40 -7.50
CA ILE A 101 26.06 -2.86 -7.50
C ILE A 101 25.13 -3.31 -6.36
N GLY A 102 23.85 -3.44 -6.68
CA GLY A 102 22.83 -3.82 -5.70
C GLY A 102 22.67 -5.32 -5.58
N CYS A 103 22.48 -5.81 -4.35
CA CYS A 103 22.01 -7.16 -4.07
C CYS A 103 20.83 -7.16 -3.08
N ARG A 104 20.00 -8.20 -3.16
CA ARG A 104 18.87 -8.45 -2.25
C ARG A 104 19.17 -9.70 -1.42
N ILE A 105 18.97 -9.59 -0.11
CA ILE A 105 19.00 -10.69 0.85
C ILE A 105 17.61 -10.78 1.47
N SER A 106 16.89 -11.88 1.24
CA SER A 106 15.62 -12.15 1.92
C SER A 106 15.90 -12.73 3.31
N LEU A 107 15.17 -12.28 4.31
CA LEU A 107 15.32 -12.66 5.72
C LEU A 107 14.28 -13.71 6.20
N GLU A 108 13.58 -14.38 5.27
CA GLU A 108 12.44 -15.27 5.58
C GLU A 108 12.79 -16.58 6.29
N SER A 109 14.02 -17.10 6.19
CA SER A 109 14.35 -18.43 6.73
C SER A 109 15.75 -18.47 7.35
N GLU A 110 15.91 -19.26 8.42
CA GLU A 110 17.14 -19.51 9.20
C GLU A 110 17.58 -18.35 10.11
N TYR A 111 17.36 -17.08 9.75
CA TYR A 111 17.86 -15.96 10.56
C TYR A 111 17.23 -15.87 11.94
N ARG A 112 15.93 -16.18 12.04
CA ARG A 112 15.21 -16.16 13.32
C ARG A 112 15.71 -17.25 14.26
N GLU A 113 16.14 -18.38 13.73
CA GLU A 113 16.57 -19.55 14.51
C GLU A 113 17.81 -19.23 15.35
N PHE A 114 18.71 -18.37 14.86
CA PHE A 114 19.85 -17.88 15.67
C PHE A 114 19.43 -17.25 16.99
N TRP A 115 18.22 -16.68 17.04
CA TRP A 115 17.70 -16.06 18.25
C TRP A 115 17.34 -17.09 19.32
N GLU A 116 17.01 -18.32 18.93
CA GLU A 116 16.63 -19.41 19.82
C GLU A 116 17.83 -20.13 20.45
N PHE A 117 19.06 -19.88 19.98
CA PHE A 117 20.24 -20.51 20.58
C PHE A 117 20.46 -20.11 22.05
N PRO A 118 21.07 -20.98 22.87
CA PRO A 118 21.37 -20.68 24.28
C PRO A 118 22.61 -19.80 24.44
N TYR A 119 22.82 -18.83 23.53
CA TYR A 119 23.94 -17.90 23.57
C TYR A 119 23.54 -16.53 24.11
N PRO A 120 24.50 -15.73 24.61
CA PRO A 120 24.27 -14.31 24.90
C PRO A 120 23.80 -13.54 23.66
N ASP A 121 22.92 -12.56 23.84
CA ASP A 121 22.37 -11.73 22.75
C ASP A 121 23.45 -11.05 21.89
N SER A 122 24.59 -10.69 22.49
CA SER A 122 25.74 -10.12 21.78
C SER A 122 26.37 -11.08 20.78
N LEU A 123 26.49 -12.36 21.14
CA LEU A 123 27.04 -13.40 20.27
C LEU A 123 26.04 -13.74 19.15
N LYS A 124 24.75 -13.89 19.48
CA LYS A 124 23.68 -14.08 18.49
C LYS A 124 23.65 -12.96 17.44
N ALA A 125 23.73 -11.72 17.89
CA ALA A 125 23.77 -10.55 17.01
C ALA A 125 25.03 -10.56 16.13
N SER A 126 26.20 -10.89 16.70
CA SER A 126 27.46 -10.96 15.96
C SER A 126 27.46 -12.04 14.88
N LEU A 127 26.94 -13.24 15.18
CA LEU A 127 26.78 -14.33 14.21
C LEU A 127 25.82 -13.95 13.08
N THR A 128 24.67 -13.35 13.43
CA THR A 128 23.70 -12.84 12.44
C THR A 128 24.36 -11.82 11.51
N VAL A 129 25.10 -10.85 12.07
CA VAL A 129 25.78 -9.81 11.31
C VAL A 129 26.85 -10.40 10.40
N ALA A 130 27.67 -11.34 10.88
CA ALA A 130 28.68 -12.00 10.07
C ALA A 130 28.07 -12.77 8.88
N LEU A 131 26.96 -13.48 9.11
CA LEU A 131 26.24 -14.19 8.05
C LEU A 131 25.67 -13.24 7.00
N LEU A 132 25.01 -12.17 7.43
CA LEU A 132 24.45 -11.15 6.54
C LEU A 132 25.53 -10.48 5.69
N GLN A 133 26.69 -10.20 6.28
CA GLN A 133 27.83 -9.64 5.57
C GLN A 133 28.41 -10.61 4.52
N ALA A 134 28.54 -11.90 4.86
CA ALA A 134 29.00 -12.92 3.92
C ALA A 134 28.02 -13.06 2.74
N ARG A 135 26.72 -13.13 3.04
CA ARG A 135 25.65 -13.20 2.03
C ARG A 135 25.56 -11.93 1.17
N ALA A 136 25.90 -10.76 1.69
CA ALA A 136 25.98 -9.52 0.90
C ALA A 136 27.10 -9.59 -0.14
N VAL A 137 28.30 -10.01 0.26
CA VAL A 137 29.43 -10.20 -0.65
C VAL A 137 29.09 -11.22 -1.73
N LEU A 138 28.56 -12.39 -1.34
CA LEU A 138 28.13 -13.42 -2.29
C LEU A 138 27.00 -12.93 -3.19
N GLY A 139 26.08 -12.13 -2.68
CA GLY A 139 24.97 -11.53 -3.40
C GLY A 139 25.44 -10.59 -4.52
N TRP A 140 26.34 -9.65 -4.21
CA TRP A 140 26.90 -8.73 -5.20
C TRP A 140 27.64 -9.48 -6.30
N LEU A 141 28.51 -10.43 -5.94
CA LEU A 141 29.30 -11.19 -6.90
C LEU A 141 28.41 -12.08 -7.78
N ARG A 142 27.39 -12.73 -7.20
CA ARG A 142 26.42 -13.53 -7.96
C ARG A 142 25.63 -12.67 -8.94
N ASP A 143 25.17 -11.49 -8.54
CA ASP A 143 24.44 -10.59 -9.42
C ASP A 143 25.33 -10.00 -10.54
N ALA A 144 26.62 -9.76 -10.27
CA ALA A 144 27.60 -9.41 -11.29
C ALA A 144 27.82 -10.54 -12.31
N GLN A 145 27.99 -11.78 -11.84
CA GLN A 145 28.11 -12.96 -12.70
C GLN A 145 26.86 -13.18 -13.56
N ALA A 146 25.66 -13.01 -12.98
CA ALA A 146 24.40 -13.09 -13.73
C ALA A 146 24.29 -12.00 -14.82
N ALA A 147 24.95 -10.86 -14.63
CA ALA A 147 25.09 -9.80 -15.63
C ALA A 147 26.21 -10.05 -16.67
N GLY A 148 26.91 -11.18 -16.60
CA GLY A 148 27.98 -11.56 -17.52
C GLY A 148 29.38 -11.07 -17.15
N ILE A 149 29.60 -10.59 -15.91
CA ILE A 149 30.90 -10.13 -15.44
C ILE A 149 31.66 -11.28 -14.78
N ALA A 150 32.91 -11.52 -15.19
CA ALA A 150 33.78 -12.51 -14.56
C ALA A 150 34.29 -12.01 -13.19
N LEU A 151 34.55 -12.92 -12.25
CA LEU A 151 35.02 -12.53 -10.90
C LEU A 151 36.40 -11.86 -10.93
N ASP A 152 37.25 -12.21 -11.90
CA ASP A 152 38.56 -11.61 -12.11
C ASP A 152 38.49 -10.15 -12.56
N ASP A 153 37.35 -9.74 -13.12
CA ASP A 153 37.06 -8.37 -13.56
C ASP A 153 36.41 -7.52 -12.45
N ILE A 154 36.37 -8.04 -11.22
CA ILE A 154 35.81 -7.36 -10.05
C ILE A 154 36.90 -7.10 -9.02
N GLU A 155 37.03 -5.84 -8.61
CA GLU A 155 37.93 -5.39 -7.56
C GLU A 155 37.17 -4.50 -6.56
N ILE A 156 37.48 -4.60 -5.26
CA ILE A 156 36.97 -3.65 -4.26
C ILE A 156 37.94 -2.50 -4.04
N VAL A 157 37.36 -1.32 -3.85
CA VAL A 157 38.05 -0.15 -3.31
C VAL A 157 37.83 -0.19 -1.81
N ALA A 158 38.89 -0.43 -1.05
CA ALA A 158 38.85 -0.39 0.40
C ALA A 158 38.82 1.06 0.91
N ARG A 159 38.25 1.25 2.09
CA ARG A 159 38.34 2.50 2.84
C ARG A 159 39.80 2.84 3.17
N PRO A 160 40.12 4.13 3.37
CA PRO A 160 41.40 4.52 3.96
C PRO A 160 41.61 3.79 5.30
N ASP A 161 42.84 3.37 5.56
CA ASP A 161 43.27 2.70 6.80
C ASP A 161 42.68 1.28 7.04
N ALA A 162 42.11 0.64 6.01
CA ALA A 162 41.52 -0.70 6.09
C ALA A 162 42.40 -1.84 5.53
N GLU A 163 43.71 -1.62 5.32
CA GLU A 163 44.61 -2.58 4.63
C GLU A 163 44.66 -3.96 5.32
N ALA A 164 44.84 -4.01 6.64
CA ALA A 164 44.85 -5.29 7.37
C ALA A 164 43.48 -5.98 7.37
N ALA A 165 42.40 -5.20 7.40
CA ALA A 165 41.03 -5.72 7.35
C ALA A 165 40.65 -6.21 5.95
N LEU A 166 41.27 -5.67 4.89
CA LEU A 166 41.10 -6.09 3.52
C LEU A 166 41.57 -7.53 3.30
N GLU A 167 42.72 -7.90 3.87
CA GLU A 167 43.20 -9.29 3.82
C GLU A 167 42.25 -10.25 4.54
N ALA A 168 41.71 -9.85 5.70
CA ALA A 168 40.80 -10.67 6.50
C ALA A 168 39.48 -11.02 5.78
N ILE A 169 39.03 -10.17 4.85
CA ILE A 169 37.83 -10.41 4.03
C ILE A 169 38.09 -11.12 2.70
N GLY A 170 39.35 -11.47 2.40
CA GLY A 170 39.73 -12.22 1.20
C GLY A 170 40.53 -11.44 0.15
N GLY A 171 40.94 -10.20 0.47
CA GLY A 171 41.70 -9.32 -0.41
C GLY A 171 40.83 -8.51 -1.38
N PRO A 172 41.46 -7.74 -2.30
CA PRO A 172 40.74 -6.82 -3.17
C PRO A 172 40.02 -7.48 -4.35
N ASN A 173 40.41 -8.70 -4.75
CA ASN A 173 39.90 -9.36 -5.95
C ASN A 173 38.61 -10.16 -5.68
N GLY A 174 37.68 -10.16 -6.65
CA GLY A 174 36.39 -10.86 -6.57
C GLY A 174 36.46 -12.36 -6.28
N VAL A 175 37.46 -13.09 -6.80
CA VAL A 175 37.68 -14.52 -6.53
C VAL A 175 38.05 -14.75 -5.06
N GLY A 176 38.96 -13.92 -4.53
CA GLY A 176 39.39 -13.97 -3.12
C GLY A 176 38.24 -13.67 -2.17
N LEU A 177 37.47 -12.61 -2.47
CA LEU A 177 36.26 -12.24 -1.73
C LEU A 177 35.21 -13.35 -1.72
N GLN A 178 34.92 -13.96 -2.88
CA GLN A 178 33.95 -15.05 -2.97
C GLN A 178 34.36 -16.24 -2.11
N ARG A 179 35.63 -16.65 -2.20
CA ARG A 179 36.16 -17.78 -1.43
C ARG A 179 36.01 -17.52 0.07
N ARG A 180 36.46 -16.36 0.54
CA ARG A 180 36.41 -16.02 1.97
C ARG A 180 34.98 -15.88 2.49
N ALA A 181 34.07 -15.30 1.70
CA ALA A 181 32.67 -15.20 2.06
C ALA A 181 31.99 -16.58 2.16
N ARG A 182 32.32 -17.53 1.26
CA ARG A 182 31.83 -18.93 1.35
C ARG A 182 32.36 -19.65 2.59
N GLU A 183 33.65 -19.50 2.89
CA GLU A 183 34.24 -20.06 4.12
C GLU A 183 33.48 -19.56 5.36
N MET A 184 33.18 -18.26 5.42
CA MET A 184 32.45 -17.66 6.54
C MET A 184 30.99 -18.14 6.61
N GLU A 185 30.28 -18.15 5.49
CA GLU A 185 28.91 -18.64 5.44
C GLU A 185 28.83 -20.11 5.88
N ALA A 186 29.72 -20.97 5.37
CA ALA A 186 29.78 -22.38 5.76
C ALA A 186 30.06 -22.56 7.26
N ALA A 187 31.01 -21.82 7.82
CA ALA A 187 31.33 -21.90 9.25
C ALA A 187 30.13 -21.52 10.14
N ILE A 188 29.33 -20.52 9.75
CA ILE A 188 28.13 -20.15 10.51
C ILE A 188 27.02 -21.19 10.34
N TYR A 189 26.87 -21.76 9.15
CA TYR A 189 25.90 -22.83 8.92
C TYR A 189 26.23 -24.10 9.71
N GLU A 190 27.50 -24.45 9.88
CA GLU A 190 27.91 -25.57 10.73
C GLU A 190 27.48 -25.37 12.18
N ILE A 191 27.57 -24.13 12.69
CA ILE A 191 27.07 -23.78 14.02
C ILE A 191 25.54 -23.93 14.07
N SER A 192 24.82 -23.48 13.04
CA SER A 192 23.35 -23.51 13.06
C SER A 192 22.76 -24.90 12.83
N ALA A 193 23.45 -25.75 12.07
CA ALA A 193 23.05 -27.13 11.78
C ALA A 193 23.42 -28.12 12.90
N ALA A 194 24.20 -27.69 13.89
CA ALA A 194 24.61 -28.55 15.00
C ALA A 194 23.40 -28.93 15.88
N LEU A 195 23.22 -30.23 16.13
CA LEU A 195 22.14 -30.74 17.00
C LEU A 195 22.26 -30.23 18.44
N VAL A 196 23.51 -30.02 18.89
CA VAL A 196 23.85 -29.36 20.15
C VAL A 196 24.71 -28.15 19.76
N PRO A 197 24.30 -26.92 20.08
CA PRO A 197 25.10 -25.74 19.80
C PRO A 197 26.50 -25.88 20.44
N PRO A 198 27.59 -25.58 19.71
CA PRO A 198 28.96 -25.66 20.24
C PRO A 198 29.16 -24.77 21.47
N GLU A 199 30.20 -25.05 22.26
CA GLU A 199 30.51 -24.20 23.41
C GLU A 199 30.93 -22.79 22.97
N ILE A 200 30.64 -21.78 23.80
CA ILE A 200 30.94 -20.37 23.48
C ILE A 200 32.43 -20.20 23.15
N ASP A 201 33.31 -20.83 23.91
CA ASP A 201 34.75 -20.76 23.70
C ASP A 201 35.16 -21.32 22.33
N GLU A 202 34.49 -22.35 21.81
CA GLU A 202 34.77 -22.92 20.48
C GLU A 202 34.29 -21.97 19.36
N VAL A 203 33.16 -21.30 19.57
CA VAL A 203 32.62 -20.29 18.65
C VAL A 203 33.50 -19.04 18.62
N GLU A 204 33.96 -18.58 19.79
CA GLU A 204 34.82 -17.40 19.92
C GLU A 204 36.27 -17.67 19.43
N GLN A 205 36.79 -18.88 19.64
CA GLN A 205 38.09 -19.33 19.11
C GLN A 205 38.09 -19.52 17.59
N ASN A 206 36.93 -19.65 16.96
CA ASN A 206 36.78 -19.60 15.51
C ASN A 206 36.93 -18.14 15.02
N ALA A 207 38.15 -17.59 15.19
CA ALA A 207 38.55 -16.20 14.96
C ALA A 207 38.27 -15.68 13.54
N ALA A 208 37.90 -16.57 12.61
CA ALA A 208 37.40 -16.22 11.29
C ALA A 208 36.09 -15.41 11.36
N ALA A 209 35.22 -15.65 12.35
CA ALA A 209 33.93 -14.98 12.51
C ALA A 209 34.02 -13.55 13.07
N THR A 210 34.94 -13.30 14.00
CA THR A 210 35.05 -12.02 14.73
C THR A 210 35.72 -10.93 13.90
N ALA A 211 36.60 -11.30 12.97
CA ALA A 211 37.34 -10.39 12.09
C ALA A 211 36.68 -10.15 10.71
N TYR A 212 35.65 -10.92 10.34
CA TYR A 212 35.01 -10.80 9.02
C TYR A 212 33.99 -9.65 8.99
N ARG A 213 34.42 -8.47 8.51
CA ARG A 213 33.61 -7.24 8.49
C ARG A 213 33.65 -6.50 7.15
N PRO A 214 33.25 -7.13 6.02
CA PRO A 214 33.36 -6.51 4.70
C PRO A 214 32.62 -5.17 4.57
N LEU A 215 31.48 -4.96 5.25
CA LEU A 215 30.76 -3.69 5.17
C LEU A 215 31.51 -2.54 5.86
N ASP A 216 32.39 -2.84 6.81
CA ASP A 216 33.27 -1.86 7.44
C ASP A 216 34.48 -1.51 6.58
N VAL A 217 34.80 -2.32 5.57
CA VAL A 217 36.01 -2.22 4.74
C VAL A 217 35.72 -1.66 3.35
N ILE A 218 34.63 -2.08 2.71
CA ILE A 218 34.32 -1.76 1.31
C ILE A 218 33.79 -0.32 1.20
N ASP A 219 34.41 0.45 0.30
CA ASP A 219 33.93 1.79 -0.10
C ASP A 219 33.20 1.72 -1.45
N ALA A 220 33.80 1.09 -2.46
CA ALA A 220 33.22 0.93 -3.80
C ALA A 220 33.65 -0.38 -4.47
N PHE A 221 32.99 -0.73 -5.56
CA PHE A 221 33.45 -1.78 -6.48
C PHE A 221 33.96 -1.16 -7.77
N LYS A 222 35.11 -1.62 -8.27
CA LYS A 222 35.56 -1.42 -9.64
C LYS A 222 35.22 -2.66 -10.43
N VAL A 223 34.40 -2.49 -11.46
CA VAL A 223 33.97 -3.57 -12.34
C VAL A 223 34.45 -3.25 -13.74
N LYS A 224 35.25 -4.15 -14.30
CA LYS A 224 35.66 -4.06 -15.70
C LYS A 224 34.59 -4.70 -16.58
N ASP A 225 34.05 -3.92 -17.49
CA ASP A 225 33.01 -4.33 -18.43
C ASP A 225 33.50 -4.05 -19.85
N GLY A 226 34.07 -5.08 -20.48
CA GLY A 226 34.77 -4.93 -21.75
C GLY A 226 35.98 -3.99 -21.61
N GLN A 227 35.90 -2.80 -22.22
CA GLN A 227 36.94 -1.78 -22.16
C GLN A 227 36.70 -0.71 -21.09
N GLU A 228 35.51 -0.67 -20.51
CA GLU A 228 35.14 0.33 -19.52
C GLU A 228 35.42 -0.18 -18.10
N ILE A 229 35.74 0.74 -17.20
CA ILE A 229 35.89 0.46 -15.77
C ILE A 229 34.82 1.28 -15.06
N LEU A 230 33.84 0.59 -14.50
CA LEU A 230 32.74 1.17 -13.76
C LEU A 230 33.10 1.22 -12.27
N GLN A 231 32.96 2.39 -11.65
CA GLN A 231 33.03 2.50 -10.20
C GLN A 231 31.61 2.55 -9.63
N LEU A 232 31.24 1.49 -8.92
CA LEU A 232 29.89 1.21 -8.47
C LEU A 232 29.77 1.34 -6.94
N VAL A 233 28.71 1.99 -6.49
CA VAL A 233 28.37 2.04 -5.07
C VAL A 233 27.71 0.72 -4.66
N PRO A 234 28.23 0.00 -3.66
CA PRO A 234 27.60 -1.22 -3.16
C PRO A 234 26.30 -0.89 -2.42
N LEU A 235 25.23 -1.59 -2.79
CA LEU A 235 23.93 -1.50 -2.12
C LEU A 235 23.50 -2.89 -1.65
N VAL A 236 23.22 -3.05 -0.36
CA VAL A 236 22.58 -4.26 0.17
C VAL A 236 21.16 -3.94 0.63
N VAL A 237 20.20 -4.74 0.16
CA VAL A 237 18.80 -4.64 0.54
C VAL A 237 18.42 -5.87 1.37
N PHE A 238 18.16 -5.66 2.66
CA PHE A 238 17.65 -6.66 3.59
C PHE A 238 16.13 -6.67 3.51
N ASP A 239 15.58 -7.62 2.76
CA ASP A 239 14.15 -7.78 2.54
C ASP A 239 13.51 -8.71 3.57
N ASP A 240 12.21 -8.53 3.78
CA ASP A 240 11.42 -9.35 4.69
C ASP A 240 11.88 -9.33 6.16
N ALA A 241 12.40 -8.19 6.62
CA ALA A 241 12.96 -8.06 7.98
C ALA A 241 11.94 -8.25 9.12
N HIS A 242 10.65 -8.31 8.80
CA HIS A 242 9.56 -8.59 9.73
C HIS A 242 9.54 -10.05 10.24
N TYR A 243 10.26 -10.98 9.60
CA TYR A 243 10.40 -12.35 10.12
C TYR A 243 11.42 -12.47 11.26
N LEU A 244 12.35 -11.50 11.38
CA LEU A 244 13.31 -11.47 12.47
C LEU A 244 12.62 -11.33 13.83
N HIS A 245 13.29 -11.79 14.88
CA HIS A 245 12.85 -11.46 16.24
C HIS A 245 12.92 -9.93 16.47
N PRO A 246 11.99 -9.29 17.20
CA PRO A 246 12.00 -7.83 17.40
C PRO A 246 13.34 -7.26 17.90
N ASN A 247 13.97 -7.94 18.87
CA ASN A 247 15.29 -7.54 19.38
C ASN A 247 16.41 -7.73 18.34
N GLN A 248 16.28 -8.72 17.46
CA GLN A 248 17.22 -8.95 16.36
C GLN A 248 17.10 -7.84 15.31
N LEU A 249 15.87 -7.46 14.95
CA LEU A 249 15.61 -6.32 14.07
C LEU A 249 16.16 -5.01 14.64
N LEU A 250 15.96 -4.77 15.94
CA LEU A 250 16.51 -3.59 16.63
C LEU A 250 18.06 -3.60 16.63
N ALA A 251 18.68 -4.74 16.89
CA ALA A 251 20.13 -4.90 16.82
C ALA A 251 20.67 -4.64 15.40
N LEU A 252 20.01 -5.18 14.38
CA LEU A 252 20.32 -4.95 12.97
C LEU A 252 20.22 -3.45 12.59
N GLN A 253 19.15 -2.78 13.01
CA GLN A 253 18.97 -1.33 12.80
C GLN A 253 20.10 -0.53 13.44
N ARG A 254 20.45 -0.81 14.71
CA ARG A 254 21.55 -0.12 15.42
C ARG A 254 22.90 -0.32 14.72
N TRP A 255 23.21 -1.54 14.28
CA TRP A 255 24.45 -1.84 13.56
C TRP A 255 24.52 -1.08 12.22
N LEU A 256 23.42 -1.04 11.45
CA LEU A 256 23.37 -0.37 10.16
C LEU A 256 23.24 1.15 10.27
N ALA A 257 22.79 1.72 11.39
CA ALA A 257 22.73 3.17 11.58
C ALA A 257 24.11 3.83 11.71
N ARG A 258 25.19 3.06 11.96
CA ARG A 258 26.56 3.58 12.09
C ARG A 258 26.98 4.40 10.85
N ARG A 259 27.51 5.61 11.07
CA ARG A 259 27.89 6.57 10.01
C ARG A 259 29.15 6.20 9.23
N GLU A 260 29.97 5.33 9.78
CA GLU A 260 31.25 4.93 9.17
C GLU A 260 31.07 3.98 7.98
N LEU A 261 29.89 3.35 7.87
CA LEU A 261 29.55 2.45 6.77
C LEU A 261 29.40 3.24 5.46
N ARG A 262 30.25 2.91 4.49
CA ARG A 262 30.21 3.48 3.12
C ARG A 262 29.27 2.72 2.19
N VAL A 263 28.98 1.46 2.53
CA VAL A 263 27.99 0.64 1.83
C VAL A 263 26.59 1.23 2.04
N ALA A 264 25.84 1.39 0.95
CA ALA A 264 24.43 1.75 1.00
C ALA A 264 23.61 0.56 1.52
N ARG A 265 22.67 0.81 2.42
CA ARG A 265 21.97 -0.26 3.16
C ARG A 265 20.50 0.05 3.37
N TRP A 266 19.64 -0.85 2.94
CA TRP A 266 18.19 -0.73 3.10
C TRP A 266 17.65 -1.89 3.93
N ILE A 267 16.69 -1.61 4.78
CA ILE A 267 15.84 -2.62 5.45
C ILE A 267 14.43 -2.44 4.93
N LEU A 268 13.84 -3.51 4.40
CA LEU A 268 12.44 -3.56 4.00
C LEU A 268 11.67 -4.37 5.04
N THR A 269 10.64 -3.75 5.62
CA THR A 269 9.82 -4.39 6.65
C THR A 269 8.34 -4.05 6.49
N ARG A 270 7.50 -4.81 7.20
CA ARG A 270 6.06 -4.59 7.30
C ARG A 270 5.74 -3.78 8.57
N LEU A 271 4.56 -3.16 8.60
CA LEU A 271 4.13 -2.33 9.74
C LEU A 271 3.85 -3.16 10.99
N ASP A 272 3.49 -4.44 10.84
CA ASP A 272 3.21 -5.36 11.95
C ASP A 272 4.46 -5.76 12.73
N ALA A 273 5.66 -5.53 12.18
CA ALA A 273 6.93 -5.73 12.88
C ALA A 273 7.32 -4.55 13.79
N LEU A 274 6.65 -3.40 13.66
CA LEU A 274 6.91 -2.22 14.48
C LEU A 274 6.14 -2.27 15.80
N ALA A 275 6.42 -1.37 16.74
CA ALA A 275 5.56 -1.26 17.93
C ALA A 275 4.20 -0.63 17.55
N PRO A 276 3.12 -0.91 18.29
CA PRO A 276 1.83 -0.24 18.06
C PRO A 276 1.94 1.28 18.09
N ALA A 277 2.73 1.86 18.99
CA ALA A 277 2.94 3.30 19.07
C ALA A 277 3.56 3.88 17.78
N ASP A 278 4.57 3.21 17.23
CA ASP A 278 5.26 3.60 15.99
C ASP A 278 4.31 3.61 14.78
N VAL A 279 3.33 2.71 14.75
CA VAL A 279 2.33 2.62 13.67
C VAL A 279 1.21 3.64 13.84
N LEU A 280 0.72 3.83 15.08
CA LEU A 280 -0.49 4.61 15.36
C LEU A 280 -0.21 6.10 15.54
N ILE A 281 0.83 6.45 16.29
CA ILE A 281 1.14 7.83 16.69
C ILE A 281 2.26 8.37 15.80
N GLU A 282 3.36 7.61 15.73
CA GLU A 282 4.60 8.12 15.16
C GLU A 282 4.77 7.75 13.69
N GLY A 283 3.78 7.13 13.04
CA GLY A 283 3.84 6.67 11.64
C GLY A 283 4.17 7.75 10.59
N GLN A 284 4.33 9.01 11.02
CA GLN A 284 4.84 10.15 10.24
C GLN A 284 6.16 10.74 10.78
N ASN A 285 6.51 10.53 12.05
CA ASN A 285 7.71 11.05 12.75
C ASN A 285 8.37 9.99 13.66
N VAL A 286 8.50 8.75 13.15
CA VAL A 286 8.84 7.47 13.83
C VAL A 286 10.09 7.46 14.73
N PHE A 287 10.82 8.57 14.83
CA PHE A 287 12.18 8.57 15.36
C PHE A 287 12.54 9.84 16.14
N GLU A 288 11.58 10.47 16.83
CA GLU A 288 11.84 11.62 17.72
C GLU A 288 12.09 11.25 19.20
N GLU A 289 11.97 9.98 19.61
CA GLU A 289 12.46 9.59 20.94
C GLU A 289 14.00 9.54 20.97
N ASP A 290 14.57 10.47 21.75
CA ASP A 290 15.99 10.59 22.04
C ASP A 290 16.46 9.40 22.91
N GLU A 291 16.88 8.31 22.26
CA GLU A 291 17.75 7.33 22.92
C GLU A 291 19.12 8.02 23.20
N PRO A 292 19.68 7.94 24.42
CA PRO A 292 20.93 8.63 24.74
C PRO A 292 22.06 8.21 23.78
N GLY A 293 22.48 9.15 22.92
CA GLY A 293 23.59 8.96 21.98
C GLY A 293 23.22 8.71 20.51
N LEU A 294 21.93 8.49 20.17
CA LEU A 294 21.51 8.25 18.79
C LEU A 294 20.40 9.24 18.37
N LYS A 295 20.76 10.31 17.66
CA LYS A 295 19.76 11.19 17.03
C LYS A 295 19.21 10.51 15.77
N ARG A 296 18.29 9.56 15.95
CA ARG A 296 17.77 8.63 14.92
C ARG A 296 17.31 9.34 13.64
N ALA A 297 16.64 10.49 13.74
CA ALA A 297 16.21 11.30 12.58
C ALA A 297 17.36 11.81 11.68
N ARG A 298 18.61 11.90 12.20
CA ARG A 298 19.79 12.28 11.40
C ARG A 298 20.48 11.07 10.76
N GLU A 299 20.20 9.86 11.21
CA GLU A 299 20.97 8.65 10.86
C GLU A 299 20.15 7.61 10.09
N ILE A 300 18.82 7.68 10.16
CA ILE A 300 17.90 6.79 9.46
C ILE A 300 16.98 7.60 8.56
N THR A 301 16.82 7.14 7.32
CA THR A 301 15.86 7.67 6.37
C THR A 301 14.68 6.72 6.29
N THR A 302 13.48 7.19 6.58
CA THR A 302 12.28 6.34 6.60
C THR A 302 11.42 6.62 5.40
N ILE A 303 11.09 5.57 4.65
CA ILE A 303 10.29 5.62 3.44
C ILE A 303 9.02 4.81 3.70
N TRP A 304 7.94 5.52 4.00
CA TRP A 304 6.61 4.94 4.14
C TRP A 304 5.94 4.83 2.77
N MET A 305 5.70 3.60 2.33
CA MET A 305 4.96 3.34 1.07
C MET A 305 3.45 3.62 1.22
N GLN A 306 3.00 4.00 2.41
CA GLN A 306 1.63 4.34 2.76
C GLN A 306 1.58 5.57 3.67
N SER A 307 2.02 6.74 3.18
CA SER A 307 1.97 7.95 4.00
C SER A 307 0.62 8.67 3.90
N SER A 308 0.23 9.36 4.96
CA SER A 308 -0.97 10.20 5.00
C SER A 308 -0.76 11.57 4.31
N GLU A 309 0.50 11.95 4.06
CA GLU A 309 0.84 13.25 3.48
C GLU A 309 0.64 13.25 1.97
N GLY A 310 -0.02 14.29 1.45
CA GLY A 310 -0.22 14.43 0.01
C GLY A 310 -1.12 13.35 -0.60
N ARG A 311 -2.09 12.80 0.15
CA ARG A 311 -3.01 11.72 -0.32
C ARG A 311 -3.63 11.97 -1.69
N ALA A 312 -3.97 13.22 -2.02
CA ALA A 312 -4.53 13.54 -3.34
C ALA A 312 -3.51 13.31 -4.47
N ASN A 313 -2.24 13.58 -4.22
CA ASN A 313 -1.15 13.30 -5.17
C ASN A 313 -0.88 11.79 -5.22
N GLN A 314 -0.83 11.12 -4.07
CA GLN A 314 -0.64 9.66 -4.02
C GLN A 314 -1.77 8.91 -4.72
N ARG A 315 -3.04 9.28 -4.49
CA ARG A 315 -4.18 8.68 -5.20
C ARG A 315 -4.06 8.84 -6.70
N ARG A 316 -3.63 10.02 -7.18
CA ARG A 316 -3.39 10.26 -8.61
C ARG A 316 -2.21 9.45 -9.15
N ALA A 317 -1.11 9.40 -8.43
CA ALA A 317 0.08 8.62 -8.77
C ALA A 317 -0.25 7.11 -8.83
N PHE A 318 -0.98 6.61 -7.83
CA PHE A 318 -1.41 5.22 -7.77
C PHE A 318 -2.37 4.87 -8.92
N ARG A 319 -3.35 5.73 -9.24
CA ARG A 319 -4.22 5.51 -10.41
C ARG A 319 -3.43 5.40 -11.71
N LYS A 320 -2.39 6.23 -11.88
CA LYS A 320 -1.50 6.16 -13.04
C LYS A 320 -0.74 4.82 -13.06
N MET A 321 -0.11 4.48 -11.94
CA MET A 321 0.62 3.24 -11.74
C MET A 321 -0.25 2.00 -12.01
N ALA A 322 -1.43 1.92 -11.41
CA ALA A 322 -2.33 0.79 -11.53
C ALA A 322 -2.83 0.60 -12.98
N LYS A 323 -3.10 1.69 -13.70
CA LYS A 323 -3.48 1.65 -15.12
C LYS A 323 -2.31 1.17 -16.00
N ASP A 324 -1.10 1.68 -15.78
CA ASP A 324 0.11 1.21 -16.49
C ASP A 324 0.38 -0.27 -16.21
N MET A 325 0.30 -0.67 -14.95
CA MET A 325 0.46 -2.07 -14.53
C MET A 325 -0.57 -2.97 -15.20
N ALA A 326 -1.85 -2.60 -15.20
CA ALA A 326 -2.88 -3.36 -15.90
C ALA A 326 -2.62 -3.50 -17.40
N ALA A 327 -2.16 -2.43 -18.05
CA ALA A 327 -1.83 -2.45 -19.48
C ALA A 327 -0.66 -3.41 -19.78
N ARG A 328 0.39 -3.37 -18.96
CA ARG A 328 1.54 -4.30 -19.05
C ARG A 328 1.13 -5.75 -18.83
N TYR A 329 0.23 -6.03 -17.89
CA TYR A 329 -0.22 -7.39 -17.62
C TYR A 329 -1.16 -7.91 -18.73
N LEU A 330 -2.06 -7.07 -19.26
CA LEU A 330 -2.92 -7.44 -20.38
C LEU A 330 -2.12 -7.75 -21.65
N SER A 331 -1.03 -7.03 -21.91
CA SER A 331 -0.18 -7.29 -23.08
C SER A 331 0.55 -8.64 -23.03
N GLN A 332 0.73 -9.22 -21.83
CA GLN A 332 1.26 -10.58 -21.66
C GLN A 332 0.22 -11.67 -21.99
N MET A 333 -1.06 -11.33 -22.09
CA MET A 333 -2.12 -12.29 -22.38
C MET A 333 -2.41 -12.32 -23.88
N GLU A 334 -2.09 -13.43 -24.56
CA GLU A 334 -2.25 -13.55 -26.02
C GLU A 334 -3.67 -13.23 -26.50
N VAL A 335 -4.70 -13.62 -25.73
CA VAL A 335 -6.12 -13.43 -26.08
C VAL A 335 -6.46 -11.93 -26.25
N PHE A 336 -5.88 -11.07 -25.41
CA PHE A 336 -6.06 -9.63 -25.46
C PHE A 336 -5.10 -8.97 -26.44
N ASN A 337 -3.82 -9.35 -26.40
CA ASN A 337 -2.76 -8.75 -27.21
C ASN A 337 -3.03 -8.92 -28.72
N ARG A 338 -3.47 -10.10 -29.18
CA ARG A 338 -3.84 -10.34 -30.59
C ARG A 338 -4.95 -9.43 -31.11
N ARG A 339 -5.79 -8.90 -30.21
CA ARG A 339 -6.91 -8.00 -30.53
C ARG A 339 -6.60 -6.53 -30.24
N GLY A 340 -5.36 -6.22 -29.83
CA GLY A 340 -4.94 -4.87 -29.45
C GLY A 340 -5.61 -4.32 -28.19
N LEU A 341 -6.17 -5.19 -27.34
CA LEU A 341 -6.91 -4.81 -26.13
C LEU A 341 -5.94 -4.60 -24.95
N ASN A 342 -5.25 -3.46 -24.95
CA ASN A 342 -4.17 -3.18 -23.98
C ASN A 342 -4.58 -2.23 -22.84
N SER A 343 -5.84 -1.77 -22.83
CA SER A 343 -6.38 -0.88 -21.79
C SER A 343 -7.48 -1.59 -21.02
N LEU A 344 -7.28 -1.82 -19.73
CA LEU A 344 -8.33 -2.39 -18.87
C LEU A 344 -9.53 -1.45 -18.78
N GLY A 345 -9.33 -0.13 -18.86
CA GLY A 345 -10.44 0.84 -18.83
C GLY A 345 -11.43 0.65 -19.97
N ASP A 346 -10.95 0.26 -21.16
CA ASP A 346 -11.79 0.09 -22.36
C ASP A 346 -12.65 -1.17 -22.26
N LEU A 347 -12.28 -2.10 -21.38
CA LEU A 347 -13.04 -3.32 -21.08
C LEU A 347 -14.12 -3.09 -20.01
N LEU A 348 -14.19 -1.90 -19.41
CA LEU A 348 -15.04 -1.60 -18.26
C LEU A 348 -16.02 -0.47 -18.61
N SER A 349 -17.27 -0.84 -18.90
CA SER A 349 -18.33 0.14 -19.16
C SER A 349 -18.58 1.04 -17.93
N THR A 350 -18.69 2.34 -18.18
CA THR A 350 -19.12 3.34 -17.19
C THR A 350 -20.61 3.68 -17.30
N HIS A 351 -21.29 3.11 -18.28
CA HIS A 351 -22.73 3.29 -18.47
C HIS A 351 -23.51 2.46 -17.43
N VAL A 352 -24.47 3.09 -16.76
CA VAL A 352 -25.39 2.41 -15.83
C VAL A 352 -26.77 2.34 -16.46
N GLU A 353 -27.31 1.13 -16.54
CA GLU A 353 -28.66 0.90 -17.04
C GLU A 353 -29.70 1.43 -16.04
N SER A 354 -30.80 1.95 -16.56
CA SER A 354 -31.94 2.38 -15.75
C SER A 354 -32.53 1.22 -14.96
N LEU A 355 -33.08 1.52 -13.78
CA LEU A 355 -33.78 0.50 -12.99
C LEU A 355 -34.91 -0.17 -13.79
N PRO A 356 -35.14 -1.48 -13.60
CA PRO A 356 -36.31 -2.18 -14.12
C PRO A 356 -37.61 -1.48 -13.70
N ALA A 357 -38.63 -1.51 -14.56
CA ALA A 357 -39.89 -0.77 -14.37
C ALA A 357 -40.53 -0.99 -12.99
N SER A 358 -40.50 -2.22 -12.45
CA SER A 358 -41.04 -2.54 -11.12
C SER A 358 -40.27 -1.88 -9.98
N LYS A 359 -38.94 -1.79 -10.07
CA LYS A 359 -38.09 -1.08 -9.10
C LYS A 359 -38.27 0.43 -9.22
N ALA A 360 -38.39 0.95 -10.44
CA ALA A 360 -38.68 2.36 -10.68
C ALA A 360 -40.03 2.79 -10.09
N GLU A 361 -41.08 1.99 -10.27
CA GLU A 361 -42.40 2.27 -9.68
C GLU A 361 -42.35 2.30 -8.14
N ARG A 362 -41.60 1.38 -7.53
CA ARG A 362 -41.38 1.37 -6.08
C ARG A 362 -40.66 2.62 -5.59
N LEU A 363 -39.65 3.10 -6.32
CA LEU A 363 -38.96 4.35 -6.01
C LEU A 363 -39.91 5.55 -6.10
N THR A 364 -40.72 5.63 -7.16
CA THR A 364 -41.74 6.69 -7.30
C THR A 364 -42.74 6.67 -6.15
N LYS A 365 -43.26 5.50 -5.76
CA LYS A 365 -44.17 5.35 -4.60
C LYS A 365 -43.51 5.84 -3.31
N LYS A 366 -42.22 5.56 -3.10
CA LYS A 366 -41.46 6.03 -1.94
C LYS A 366 -41.35 7.55 -1.91
N VAL A 367 -40.98 8.20 -3.02
CA VAL A 367 -40.88 9.67 -3.12
C VAL A 367 -42.24 10.32 -2.83
N ASN A 368 -43.31 9.78 -3.40
CA ASN A 368 -44.67 10.25 -3.15
C ASN A 368 -45.07 10.10 -1.67
N ALA A 369 -44.66 9.02 -1.01
CA ALA A 369 -44.92 8.82 0.41
C ALA A 369 -44.17 9.84 1.29
N ILE A 370 -42.92 10.18 0.95
CA ILE A 370 -42.14 11.23 1.64
C ILE A 370 -42.85 12.58 1.52
N GLN A 371 -43.27 12.95 0.31
CA GLN A 371 -44.01 14.19 0.09
C GLN A 371 -45.28 14.27 0.97
N ARG A 372 -46.07 13.19 1.01
CA ARG A 372 -47.29 13.12 1.84
C ARG A 372 -46.99 13.17 3.33
N ARG A 373 -45.94 12.45 3.77
CA ARG A 373 -45.56 12.36 5.18
C ARG A 373 -45.20 13.72 5.78
N TYR A 374 -44.52 14.56 5.02
CA TYR A 374 -44.09 15.90 5.45
C TYR A 374 -44.99 17.02 4.91
N SER A 375 -46.14 16.69 4.33
CA SER A 375 -47.09 17.66 3.78
C SER A 375 -46.46 18.68 2.82
N ILE A 376 -45.50 18.26 1.99
CA ILE A 376 -44.77 19.15 1.08
C ILE A 376 -45.66 19.51 -0.12
N THR A 377 -45.80 20.82 -0.39
CA THR A 377 -46.63 21.34 -1.48
C THR A 377 -46.18 20.86 -2.86
N ALA A 378 -47.11 20.83 -3.82
CA ALA A 378 -46.80 20.48 -5.20
C ALA A 378 -45.85 21.50 -5.86
N GLU A 379 -45.98 22.78 -5.52
CA GLU A 379 -45.11 23.84 -6.00
C GLU A 379 -43.67 23.66 -5.51
N ARG A 380 -43.46 23.44 -4.20
CA ARG A 380 -42.13 23.21 -3.64
C ARG A 380 -41.46 21.98 -4.23
N ARG A 381 -42.21 20.90 -4.43
CA ARG A 381 -41.71 19.71 -5.13
C ARG A 381 -41.29 20.01 -6.56
N SER A 382 -42.12 20.73 -7.33
CA SER A 382 -41.83 21.10 -8.72
C SER A 382 -40.56 21.95 -8.84
N ASN A 383 -40.35 22.87 -7.90
CA ASN A 383 -39.13 23.69 -7.84
C ASN A 383 -37.88 22.83 -7.60
N LEU A 384 -37.91 21.89 -6.65
CA LEU A 384 -36.81 20.95 -6.41
C LEU A 384 -36.58 19.99 -7.59
N GLU A 385 -37.65 19.55 -8.26
CA GLU A 385 -37.55 18.70 -9.46
C GLU A 385 -36.83 19.42 -10.60
N ARG A 386 -37.11 20.72 -10.79
CA ARG A 386 -36.43 21.57 -11.77
C ARG A 386 -34.96 21.72 -11.42
N GLU A 387 -34.65 21.99 -10.15
CA GLU A 387 -33.28 22.15 -9.69
C GLU A 387 -32.42 20.88 -9.89
N VAL A 388 -32.98 19.70 -9.61
CA VAL A 388 -32.32 18.42 -9.87
C VAL A 388 -32.14 18.19 -11.38
N ALA A 389 -33.15 18.50 -12.19
CA ALA A 389 -33.06 18.35 -13.64
C ALA A 389 -31.95 19.24 -14.23
N ASP A 390 -31.90 20.52 -13.83
CA ASP A 390 -30.88 21.46 -14.26
C ASP A 390 -29.46 21.00 -13.88
N TYR A 391 -29.29 20.41 -12.69
CA TYR A 391 -28.02 19.83 -12.27
C TYR A 391 -27.63 18.63 -13.14
N LEU A 392 -28.56 17.69 -13.36
CA LEU A 392 -28.32 16.46 -14.11
C LEU A 392 -27.99 16.73 -15.59
N GLU A 393 -28.66 17.70 -16.21
CA GLU A 393 -28.37 18.15 -17.56
C GLU A 393 -26.95 18.72 -17.65
N LYS A 394 -26.56 19.59 -16.72
CA LYS A 394 -25.19 20.15 -16.64
C LYS A 394 -24.12 19.07 -16.39
N ALA A 395 -24.47 18.02 -15.65
CA ALA A 395 -23.58 16.90 -15.35
C ALA A 395 -23.51 15.86 -16.48
N GLY A 396 -24.39 15.95 -17.49
CA GLY A 396 -24.49 14.95 -18.56
C GLY A 396 -25.01 13.58 -18.08
N GLU A 397 -25.67 13.51 -16.92
CA GLU A 397 -26.24 12.28 -16.38
C GLU A 397 -27.77 12.29 -16.57
N SER A 398 -28.29 11.52 -17.53
CA SER A 398 -29.74 11.39 -17.76
C SER A 398 -30.25 10.05 -17.20
N SER A 399 -30.65 10.05 -15.93
CA SER A 399 -31.06 8.85 -15.20
C SER A 399 -32.26 9.17 -14.30
N ASP A 400 -33.45 8.70 -14.67
CA ASP A 400 -34.71 9.01 -13.96
C ASP A 400 -34.73 8.50 -12.51
N ASP A 401 -34.14 7.34 -12.28
CA ASP A 401 -33.94 6.78 -10.95
C ASP A 401 -33.03 7.66 -10.07
N LEU A 402 -31.95 8.22 -10.63
CA LEU A 402 -31.09 9.17 -9.94
C LEU A 402 -31.83 10.46 -9.61
N LYS A 403 -32.61 10.99 -10.56
CA LYS A 403 -33.46 12.16 -10.36
C LYS A 403 -34.40 11.97 -9.17
N LEU A 404 -35.14 10.85 -9.14
CA LEU A 404 -36.07 10.54 -8.06
C LEU A 404 -35.37 10.33 -6.71
N ALA A 405 -34.20 9.69 -6.70
CA ALA A 405 -33.42 9.50 -5.48
C ALA A 405 -32.86 10.83 -4.93
N MET A 406 -32.33 11.71 -5.79
CA MET A 406 -31.89 13.05 -5.40
C MET A 406 -33.05 13.87 -4.83
N LEU A 407 -34.21 13.84 -5.49
CA LEU A 407 -35.42 14.50 -5.00
C LEU A 407 -35.82 13.98 -3.62
N SER A 408 -35.78 12.66 -3.40
CA SER A 408 -36.11 12.07 -2.09
C SER A 408 -35.25 12.65 -0.95
N ILE A 409 -33.95 12.86 -1.20
CA ILE A 409 -33.02 13.46 -0.24
C ILE A 409 -33.34 14.93 0.00
N LEU A 410 -33.64 15.69 -1.06
CA LEU A 410 -33.96 17.12 -0.93
C LEU A 410 -35.27 17.35 -0.18
N LEU A 411 -36.28 16.50 -0.38
CA LEU A 411 -37.54 16.55 0.38
C LEU A 411 -37.32 16.29 1.88
N GLU A 412 -36.51 15.29 2.23
CA GLU A 412 -36.13 15.01 3.63
C GLU A 412 -35.26 16.13 4.22
N ARG A 413 -34.39 16.77 3.43
CA ARG A 413 -33.62 17.95 3.86
C ARG A 413 -34.52 19.16 4.10
N TYR A 414 -35.53 19.38 3.27
CA TYR A 414 -36.54 20.43 3.46
C TYR A 414 -37.25 20.22 4.80
N ALA A 415 -37.79 19.02 5.04
CA ALA A 415 -38.51 18.68 6.27
C ALA A 415 -37.68 18.85 7.55
N ASN A 416 -36.35 18.71 7.49
CA ASN A 416 -35.44 18.91 8.62
C ASN A 416 -35.02 20.37 8.84
N ARG A 417 -35.22 21.25 7.85
CA ARG A 417 -34.76 22.65 7.89
C ARG A 417 -35.88 23.65 8.07
N VAL A 418 -37.11 23.15 8.05
CA VAL A 418 -38.33 23.88 8.36
C VAL A 418 -38.73 23.55 9.81
N PRO A 419 -39.12 24.53 10.64
CA PRO A 419 -39.60 24.26 11.99
C PRO A 419 -40.76 23.26 11.96
N GLN A 420 -40.67 22.19 12.76
CA GLN A 420 -41.81 21.32 12.98
C GLN A 420 -42.62 21.84 14.16
N ARG A 421 -43.93 21.96 13.97
CA ARG A 421 -44.99 22.41 14.91
C ARG A 421 -44.57 22.56 16.38
N GLY A 422 -44.82 23.74 16.94
CA GLY A 422 -45.17 23.84 18.36
C GLY A 422 -46.56 23.24 18.63
N LEU A 423 -46.79 22.64 19.80
CA LEU A 423 -48.09 22.08 20.23
C LEU A 423 -49.24 23.13 20.29
N PHE A 424 -48.93 24.42 20.10
CA PHE A 424 -49.82 25.56 20.31
C PHE A 424 -49.81 26.58 19.16
N GLU A 425 -49.31 26.21 17.98
CA GLU A 425 -49.33 27.11 16.81
C GLU A 425 -50.57 26.86 15.95
N ASP A 426 -51.41 27.90 15.85
CA ASP A 426 -52.63 27.91 15.04
C ASP A 426 -52.28 28.18 13.57
N GLU A 427 -52.48 27.13 12.77
CA GLU A 427 -52.32 27.02 11.30
C GLU A 427 -50.88 27.05 10.73
N PRO A 428 -50.53 26.07 9.89
CA PRO A 428 -49.21 25.99 9.28
C PRO A 428 -49.01 27.10 8.24
N GLU A 429 -47.84 27.75 8.23
CA GLU A 429 -47.31 28.33 6.99
C GLU A 429 -47.14 27.18 5.99
N VAL A 430 -48.00 27.17 4.97
CA VAL A 430 -48.13 26.09 3.99
C VAL A 430 -46.85 25.92 3.15
N ASP A 431 -45.91 26.86 3.20
CA ASP A 431 -44.64 26.81 2.47
C ASP A 431 -43.53 27.60 3.20
N ALA A 432 -43.21 27.22 4.43
CA ALA A 432 -42.15 27.86 5.19
C ALA A 432 -40.79 27.73 4.50
N GLU A 433 -40.04 28.83 4.49
CA GLU A 433 -38.71 28.88 3.88
C GLU A 433 -37.69 28.09 4.73
N PRO A 434 -36.87 27.22 4.12
CA PRO A 434 -35.90 26.43 4.87
C PRO A 434 -34.81 27.32 5.46
N SER A 435 -34.39 27.02 6.68
CA SER A 435 -33.27 27.71 7.36
C SER A 435 -31.94 27.71 6.59
N LYS A 436 -31.78 26.83 5.60
CA LYS A 436 -30.62 26.78 4.68
C LYS A 436 -31.05 26.39 3.25
N PRO A 437 -30.43 26.97 2.20
CA PRO A 437 -30.73 26.65 0.80
C PRO A 437 -30.61 25.15 0.46
N LEU A 438 -31.55 24.65 -0.34
CA LEU A 438 -31.66 23.24 -0.71
C LEU A 438 -31.01 22.95 -2.06
N ASN A 439 -29.69 23.09 -2.14
CA ASN A 439 -29.05 23.02 -3.44
C ASN A 439 -28.89 21.59 -3.97
N ALA A 440 -29.31 21.34 -5.21
CA ALA A 440 -28.97 20.14 -5.95
C ALA A 440 -27.51 20.22 -6.41
N GLY A 441 -26.72 19.18 -6.14
CA GLY A 441 -25.30 19.16 -6.44
C GLY A 441 -24.68 17.77 -6.37
N SER A 442 -23.39 17.69 -6.68
CA SER A 442 -22.62 16.43 -6.69
C SER A 442 -22.72 15.67 -5.38
N ALA A 443 -22.66 16.38 -4.26
CA ALA A 443 -22.84 15.85 -2.91
C ALA A 443 -24.18 15.11 -2.71
N VAL A 444 -25.28 15.64 -3.25
CA VAL A 444 -26.62 15.02 -3.17
C VAL A 444 -26.71 13.82 -4.13
N ALA A 445 -26.15 13.97 -5.34
CA ALA A 445 -26.10 12.88 -6.32
C ALA A 445 -25.33 11.67 -5.78
N ASP A 446 -24.23 11.89 -5.04
CA ASP A 446 -23.47 10.81 -4.42
C ASP A 446 -24.26 10.05 -3.35
N GLY A 447 -24.96 10.79 -2.47
CA GLY A 447 -25.84 10.19 -1.47
C GLY A 447 -26.98 9.40 -2.12
N ALA A 448 -27.57 9.96 -3.19
CA ALA A 448 -28.61 9.29 -3.97
C ALA A 448 -28.09 7.97 -4.58
N LYS A 449 -26.87 7.94 -5.11
CA LYS A 449 -26.23 6.72 -5.64
C LYS A 449 -26.06 5.65 -4.54
N ILE A 450 -25.69 6.01 -3.31
CA ILE A 450 -25.63 5.06 -2.18
C ILE A 450 -27.01 4.55 -1.77
N HIS A 451 -28.03 5.42 -1.75
CA HIS A 451 -29.40 5.00 -1.47
C HIS A 451 -29.90 4.00 -2.53
N LEU A 452 -29.62 4.27 -3.81
CA LEU A 452 -29.99 3.40 -4.92
C LEU A 452 -29.27 2.06 -4.87
N LEU A 453 -27.99 2.04 -4.48
CA LEU A 453 -27.23 0.83 -4.25
C LEU A 453 -27.92 -0.07 -3.22
N HIS A 454 -28.16 0.42 -2.00
CA HIS A 454 -28.71 -0.42 -0.92
C HIS A 454 -30.17 -0.80 -1.11
N GLN A 455 -30.98 0.06 -1.71
CA GLN A 455 -32.42 -0.15 -1.82
C GLN A 455 -32.83 -0.92 -3.09
N PHE A 456 -32.05 -0.78 -4.16
CA PHE A 456 -32.41 -1.30 -5.48
C PHE A 456 -31.30 -2.10 -6.15
N ASP A 457 -30.15 -2.31 -5.50
CA ASP A 457 -28.97 -2.99 -6.06
C ASP A 457 -28.47 -2.31 -7.34
N ARG A 458 -28.58 -0.98 -7.41
CA ARG A 458 -28.07 -0.21 -8.54
C ARG A 458 -26.53 -0.23 -8.52
N PRO A 459 -25.86 -0.51 -9.65
CA PRO A 459 -24.41 -0.55 -9.71
C PRO A 459 -23.76 0.73 -9.19
N TYR A 460 -22.76 0.56 -8.33
CA TYR A 460 -21.96 1.66 -7.76
C TYR A 460 -20.46 1.49 -7.98
N TYR A 461 -19.97 0.25 -7.94
CA TYR A 461 -18.56 -0.09 -8.11
C TYR A 461 -18.32 -0.53 -9.55
N TYR A 462 -17.92 0.39 -10.42
CA TYR A 462 -17.64 0.11 -11.82
C TYR A 462 -16.68 1.15 -12.41
N GLY A 463 -16.02 0.77 -13.50
CA GLY A 463 -15.01 1.57 -14.17
C GLY A 463 -13.63 1.47 -13.51
N ILE A 464 -12.61 1.82 -14.29
CA ILE A 464 -11.20 1.70 -13.89
C ILE A 464 -10.84 2.59 -12.69
N ASP A 465 -11.46 3.77 -12.57
CA ASP A 465 -11.18 4.69 -11.47
C ASP A 465 -11.70 4.15 -10.13
N ALA A 466 -12.90 3.54 -10.13
CA ALA A 466 -13.44 2.88 -8.94
C ALA A 466 -12.60 1.67 -8.55
N LEU A 467 -12.14 0.87 -9.53
CA LEU A 467 -11.22 -0.24 -9.30
C LEU A 467 -9.91 0.22 -8.65
N CYS A 468 -9.31 1.30 -9.16
CA CYS A 468 -8.09 1.87 -8.57
C CYS A 468 -8.33 2.36 -7.14
N ASP A 469 -9.40 3.13 -6.91
CA ASP A 469 -9.71 3.68 -5.59
C ASP A 469 -10.05 2.59 -4.55
N ALA A 470 -10.71 1.51 -4.99
CA ALA A 470 -11.04 0.36 -4.17
C ALA A 470 -9.80 -0.42 -3.69
N SER A 471 -8.66 -0.20 -4.32
CA SER A 471 -7.42 -0.90 -4.00
C SER A 471 -6.62 -0.23 -2.88
N SER A 472 -7.09 0.91 -2.34
CA SER A 472 -6.46 1.61 -1.22
C SER A 472 -4.94 1.80 -1.38
N GLU A 473 -4.52 2.22 -2.58
CA GLU A 473 -3.12 2.44 -2.93
C GLU A 473 -2.22 1.19 -2.77
N ASN A 474 -2.80 0.00 -2.79
CA ASN A 474 -2.11 -1.28 -2.71
C ASN A 474 -2.15 -2.02 -4.07
N ALA A 475 -0.97 -2.32 -4.62
CA ALA A 475 -0.85 -2.93 -5.95
C ALA A 475 -1.37 -4.38 -5.98
N GLU A 476 -1.13 -5.18 -4.93
CA GLU A 476 -1.64 -6.56 -4.83
C GLU A 476 -3.18 -6.58 -4.71
N GLN A 477 -3.78 -5.68 -3.93
CA GLN A 477 -5.24 -5.55 -3.87
C GLN A 477 -5.83 -5.18 -5.24
N PHE A 478 -5.18 -4.27 -5.97
CA PHE A 478 -5.58 -3.93 -7.33
C PHE A 478 -5.54 -5.14 -8.25
N LEU A 479 -4.44 -5.89 -8.26
CA LEU A 479 -4.31 -7.08 -9.09
C LEU A 479 -5.37 -8.13 -8.74
N HIS A 480 -5.65 -8.37 -7.45
CA HIS A 480 -6.68 -9.32 -7.03
C HIS A 480 -8.10 -8.91 -7.42
N LEU A 481 -8.44 -7.62 -7.36
CA LEU A 481 -9.74 -7.11 -7.82
C LEU A 481 -9.84 -7.16 -9.35
N ALA A 482 -8.78 -6.73 -10.05
CA ALA A 482 -8.69 -6.74 -11.50
C ALA A 482 -8.75 -8.16 -12.08
N ALA A 483 -8.14 -9.14 -11.40
CA ALA A 483 -8.07 -10.54 -11.84
C ALA A 483 -9.46 -11.11 -12.18
N ARG A 484 -10.46 -10.87 -11.32
CA ARG A 484 -11.84 -11.33 -11.54
C ARG A 484 -12.50 -10.69 -12.74
N LEU A 485 -12.27 -9.39 -12.95
CA LEU A 485 -12.78 -8.67 -14.12
C LEU A 485 -12.12 -9.16 -15.41
N VAL A 486 -10.78 -9.27 -15.40
CA VAL A 486 -10.01 -9.74 -16.56
C VAL A 486 -10.39 -11.18 -16.94
N ALA A 487 -10.52 -12.09 -15.97
CA ALA A 487 -10.94 -13.47 -16.22
C ALA A 487 -12.34 -13.55 -16.85
N GLN A 488 -13.26 -12.68 -16.42
CA GLN A 488 -14.59 -12.60 -17.01
C GLN A 488 -14.54 -12.06 -18.45
N SER A 489 -13.78 -10.98 -18.70
CA SER A 489 -13.58 -10.44 -20.05
C SER A 489 -12.90 -11.45 -20.98
N GLU A 490 -11.91 -12.18 -20.50
CA GLU A 490 -11.23 -13.25 -21.25
C GLU A 490 -12.22 -14.36 -21.62
N THR A 491 -13.06 -14.78 -20.67
CA THR A 491 -14.12 -15.77 -20.91
C THR A 491 -15.10 -15.30 -21.98
N GLN A 492 -15.46 -14.01 -21.99
CA GLN A 492 -16.30 -13.43 -23.04
C GLN A 492 -15.61 -13.42 -24.40
N LEU A 493 -14.32 -13.09 -24.46
CA LEU A 493 -13.52 -13.11 -25.70
C LEU A 493 -13.40 -14.51 -26.30
N ILE A 494 -13.15 -15.52 -25.47
CA ILE A 494 -13.08 -16.94 -25.86
C ILE A 494 -14.43 -17.40 -26.42
N ARG A 495 -15.52 -16.90 -25.85
CA ARG A 495 -16.89 -17.16 -26.31
C ARG A 495 -17.35 -16.27 -27.47
N SER A 496 -16.44 -15.51 -28.08
CA SER A 496 -16.73 -14.58 -29.18
C SER A 496 -17.83 -13.54 -28.85
N LYS A 497 -17.94 -13.15 -27.58
CA LYS A 497 -18.79 -12.05 -27.11
C LYS A 497 -17.98 -10.75 -27.00
N SER A 498 -18.68 -9.63 -26.84
CA SER A 498 -18.04 -8.36 -26.48
C SER A 498 -17.24 -8.55 -25.19
N PRO A 499 -15.97 -8.09 -25.11
CA PRO A 499 -15.15 -8.17 -23.90
C PRO A 499 -15.51 -7.14 -22.84
N THR A 500 -16.32 -6.14 -23.20
CA THR A 500 -16.68 -5.04 -22.33
C THR A 500 -17.70 -5.50 -21.29
N LEU A 501 -17.32 -5.41 -20.03
CA LEU A 501 -18.18 -5.76 -18.89
C LEU A 501 -19.18 -4.64 -18.62
N THR A 502 -20.44 -5.01 -18.40
CA THR A 502 -21.47 -4.07 -17.94
C THR A 502 -21.17 -3.59 -16.51
N SER A 503 -21.67 -2.40 -16.13
CA SER A 503 -21.49 -1.86 -14.79
C SER A 503 -22.06 -2.79 -13.70
N GLN A 504 -23.17 -3.48 -13.96
CA GLN A 504 -23.72 -4.48 -13.04
C GLN A 504 -22.80 -5.70 -12.87
N ALA A 505 -22.25 -6.23 -13.97
CA ALA A 505 -21.34 -7.37 -13.89
C ALA A 505 -20.08 -6.99 -13.09
N GLN A 506 -19.51 -5.81 -13.35
CA GLN A 506 -18.36 -5.29 -12.59
C GLN A 506 -18.69 -5.15 -11.10
N HIS A 507 -19.84 -4.54 -10.78
CA HIS A 507 -20.27 -4.35 -9.40
C HIS A 507 -20.37 -5.66 -8.64
N ASN A 508 -21.03 -6.67 -9.24
CA ASN A 508 -21.23 -7.97 -8.59
C ASN A 508 -19.90 -8.70 -8.38
N LEU A 509 -19.04 -8.75 -9.42
CA LEU A 509 -17.73 -9.41 -9.34
C LEU A 509 -16.81 -8.75 -8.31
N LEU A 510 -16.82 -7.42 -8.22
CA LEU A 510 -16.02 -6.70 -7.23
C LEU A 510 -16.52 -6.95 -5.81
N ARG A 511 -17.84 -7.00 -5.59
CA ARG A 511 -18.42 -7.32 -4.27
C ARG A 511 -18.13 -8.73 -3.82
N GLU A 512 -18.29 -9.70 -4.72
CA GLU A 512 -17.92 -11.09 -4.48
C GLU A 512 -16.43 -11.20 -4.14
N ARG A 513 -15.56 -10.57 -4.93
CA ARG A 513 -14.12 -10.62 -4.69
C ARG A 513 -13.72 -9.95 -3.38
N ALA A 514 -14.33 -8.83 -3.03
CA ALA A 514 -14.07 -8.15 -1.77
C ALA A 514 -14.48 -9.01 -0.56
N ASP A 515 -15.61 -9.72 -0.65
CA ASP A 515 -16.04 -10.65 0.38
C ASP A 515 -15.07 -11.82 0.56
N GLU A 516 -14.62 -12.43 -0.54
CA GLU A 516 -13.58 -13.47 -0.51
C GLU A 516 -12.29 -12.98 0.17
N MET A 517 -11.79 -11.82 -0.25
CA MET A 517 -10.55 -11.25 0.29
C MET A 517 -10.63 -11.03 1.80
N ILE A 518 -11.76 -10.54 2.31
CA ILE A 518 -11.96 -10.32 3.75
C ILE A 518 -12.11 -11.64 4.49
N ARG A 519 -12.84 -12.60 3.91
CA ARG A 519 -13.04 -13.93 4.49
C ARG A 519 -11.72 -14.68 4.65
N ASP A 520 -10.84 -14.55 3.66
CA ASP A 520 -9.55 -15.25 3.57
C ASP A 520 -8.43 -14.54 4.35
N TRP A 521 -8.72 -13.47 5.11
CA TRP A 521 -7.74 -12.83 5.99
C TRP A 521 -7.13 -13.82 6.98
N ASP A 522 -5.82 -14.03 6.84
CA ASP A 522 -5.03 -14.91 7.69
C ASP A 522 -3.82 -14.15 8.24
N PHE A 523 -4.02 -13.49 9.37
CA PHE A 523 -2.99 -12.74 10.09
C PHE A 523 -3.36 -12.64 11.58
N PRO A 524 -2.40 -12.33 12.48
CA PRO A 524 -2.68 -12.24 13.90
C PRO A 524 -3.81 -11.26 14.22
N LEU A 525 -4.72 -11.65 15.13
CA LEU A 525 -5.88 -10.84 15.54
C LEU A 525 -6.86 -10.48 14.40
N ASN A 526 -6.83 -11.18 13.26
CA ASN A 526 -7.75 -10.97 12.14
C ASN A 526 -9.24 -10.93 12.55
N HIS A 527 -9.65 -11.73 13.53
CA HIS A 527 -11.03 -11.78 14.04
C HIS A 527 -11.43 -10.48 14.76
N LEU A 528 -10.52 -9.86 15.52
CA LEU A 528 -10.75 -8.56 16.15
C LEU A 528 -10.78 -7.46 15.11
N VAL A 529 -9.83 -7.47 14.17
CA VAL A 529 -9.79 -6.50 13.06
C VAL A 529 -11.06 -6.58 12.21
N ARG A 530 -11.53 -7.79 11.88
CA ARG A 530 -12.78 -7.99 11.14
C ARG A 530 -13.98 -7.48 11.90
N ARG A 531 -14.06 -7.76 13.21
CA ARG A 531 -15.15 -7.26 14.07
C ARG A 531 -15.16 -5.74 14.16
N LEU A 532 -13.99 -5.13 14.38
CA LEU A 532 -13.82 -3.69 14.45
C LEU A 532 -14.22 -3.02 13.13
N SER A 533 -13.63 -3.46 12.02
CA SER A 533 -13.89 -2.91 10.68
C SER A 533 -15.35 -3.08 10.28
N LYS A 534 -15.97 -4.23 10.59
CA LYS A 534 -17.40 -4.46 10.35
C LYS A 534 -18.27 -3.56 11.22
N GLY A 535 -17.96 -3.40 12.50
CA GLY A 535 -18.68 -2.51 13.41
C GLY A 535 -18.64 -1.05 12.98
N ILE A 536 -17.50 -0.58 12.46
CA ILE A 536 -17.36 0.74 11.85
C ILE A 536 -18.24 0.81 10.59
N ALA A 537 -18.15 -0.20 9.71
CA ALA A 537 -18.89 -0.23 8.45
C ALA A 537 -20.41 -0.21 8.67
N ASP A 538 -20.94 -1.00 9.60
CA ASP A 538 -22.37 -1.10 9.89
C ASP A 538 -22.93 0.26 10.35
N GLN A 539 -22.18 0.99 11.19
CA GLN A 539 -22.57 2.34 11.62
C GLN A 539 -22.45 3.37 10.48
N CYS A 540 -21.41 3.26 9.65
CA CYS A 540 -21.25 4.07 8.44
C CYS A 540 -22.41 3.88 7.45
N VAL A 541 -22.86 2.64 7.24
CA VAL A 541 -24.02 2.33 6.39
C VAL A 541 -25.28 2.96 6.99
N ALA A 542 -25.53 2.75 8.28
CA ALA A 542 -26.71 3.30 8.95
C ALA A 542 -26.77 4.82 8.81
N LYS A 543 -25.65 5.51 9.03
CA LYS A 543 -25.57 6.97 8.91
C LYS A 543 -25.71 7.47 7.46
N SER A 544 -25.18 6.72 6.51
CA SER A 544 -25.25 7.07 5.08
C SER A 544 -26.63 6.89 4.47
N LEU A 545 -27.47 6.04 5.07
CA LEU A 545 -28.84 5.74 4.61
C LEU A 545 -29.92 6.60 5.31
N GLU A 546 -29.54 7.50 6.20
CA GLU A 546 -30.46 8.50 6.76
C GLU A 546 -31.09 9.32 5.61
N GLY A 547 -32.41 9.56 5.66
CA GLY A 547 -33.18 10.09 4.54
C GLY A 547 -32.66 11.41 3.97
N ASN A 548 -32.05 12.25 4.81
CA ASN A 548 -31.50 13.54 4.41
C ASN A 548 -30.03 13.48 3.92
N ALA A 549 -29.42 12.29 3.87
CA ALA A 549 -28.02 12.08 3.53
C ALA A 549 -27.10 13.10 4.22
N PRO A 550 -26.94 13.02 5.56
CA PRO A 550 -26.34 14.08 6.38
C PRO A 550 -24.85 14.27 6.07
N LEU A 551 -24.20 13.21 5.58
CA LEU A 551 -22.81 13.18 5.15
C LEU A 551 -22.69 13.08 3.62
N ASN A 552 -23.71 13.55 2.89
CA ASN A 552 -23.74 13.59 1.43
C ASN A 552 -23.50 12.21 0.81
N GLY A 553 -22.33 11.99 0.20
CA GLY A 553 -21.92 10.70 -0.38
C GLY A 553 -21.78 9.55 0.61
N GLY A 554 -21.86 9.81 1.92
CA GLY A 554 -21.83 8.80 2.97
C GLY A 554 -20.58 8.85 3.84
N ALA A 555 -20.61 8.10 4.94
CA ALA A 555 -19.45 7.90 5.81
C ALA A 555 -18.65 6.67 5.40
N ASN A 556 -17.34 6.73 5.58
CA ASN A 556 -16.44 5.58 5.45
C ASN A 556 -15.41 5.49 6.59
N ALA A 557 -15.47 6.38 7.56
CA ALA A 557 -14.52 6.45 8.66
C ALA A 557 -15.19 6.77 9.99
N PHE A 558 -14.52 6.40 11.07
CA PHE A 558 -14.73 7.02 12.38
C PHE A 558 -13.69 8.12 12.59
N GLY A 559 -14.10 9.25 13.14
CA GLY A 559 -13.18 10.27 13.64
C GLY A 559 -13.13 10.22 15.15
N ILE A 560 -11.93 9.97 15.70
CA ILE A 560 -11.63 10.00 17.13
C ILE A 560 -10.86 11.29 17.43
N PRO A 561 -11.15 12.03 18.51
CA PRO A 561 -10.36 13.21 18.87
C PRO A 561 -8.87 12.84 18.94
N GLN A 562 -8.00 13.64 18.32
CA GLN A 562 -6.57 13.32 18.19
C GLN A 562 -5.93 13.04 19.57
N GLU A 563 -6.21 13.90 20.54
CA GLU A 563 -5.71 13.78 21.92
C GLU A 563 -6.14 12.46 22.60
N GLU A 564 -7.36 11.97 22.31
CA GLU A 564 -7.81 10.67 22.82
C GLU A 564 -7.12 9.51 22.08
N PHE A 565 -6.90 9.66 20.77
CA PHE A 565 -6.28 8.64 19.93
C PHE A 565 -4.80 8.41 20.30
N ASP A 566 -4.04 9.48 20.56
CA ASP A 566 -2.63 9.42 20.94
C ASP A 566 -2.40 8.70 22.28
N LEU A 567 -3.45 8.57 23.09
CA LEU A 567 -3.42 7.86 24.37
C LEU A 567 -3.67 6.35 24.26
N ILE A 568 -4.12 5.85 23.09
CA ILE A 568 -4.48 4.44 22.89
C ILE A 568 -3.33 3.47 23.21
N PRO A 569 -2.08 3.65 22.72
CA PRO A 569 -1.00 2.69 22.99
C PRO A 569 -0.69 2.50 24.47
N ARG A 570 -0.92 3.53 25.30
CA ARG A 570 -0.67 3.50 26.75
C ARG A 570 -1.86 2.96 27.53
N HIS A 571 -3.07 3.39 27.20
CA HIS A 571 -4.26 3.09 28.01
C HIS A 571 -5.08 1.89 27.52
N GLN A 572 -4.94 1.52 26.24
CA GLN A 572 -5.72 0.46 25.60
C GLN A 572 -4.81 -0.41 24.71
N PRO A 573 -3.87 -1.19 25.29
CA PRO A 573 -2.84 -1.92 24.54
C PRO A 573 -3.41 -2.98 23.59
N ASP A 574 -4.53 -3.61 23.94
CA ASP A 574 -5.19 -4.60 23.08
C ASP A 574 -5.84 -3.95 21.86
N LEU A 575 -6.47 -2.78 22.04
CA LEU A 575 -6.97 -1.96 20.94
C LEU A 575 -5.81 -1.48 20.06
N ALA A 576 -4.70 -1.06 20.67
CA ALA A 576 -3.53 -0.61 19.95
C ALA A 576 -2.99 -1.70 19.01
N LYS A 577 -2.90 -2.96 19.48
CA LYS A 577 -2.50 -4.10 18.66
C LYS A 577 -3.51 -4.37 17.55
N ALA A 578 -4.81 -4.37 17.84
CA ALA A 578 -5.84 -4.59 16.81
C ALA A 578 -5.79 -3.49 15.73
N LEU A 579 -5.61 -2.23 16.11
CA LEU A 579 -5.44 -1.13 15.17
C LEU A 579 -4.15 -1.29 14.36
N GLN A 580 -3.04 -1.65 14.99
CA GLN A 580 -1.78 -1.91 14.31
C GLN A 580 -1.93 -2.96 13.20
N PHE A 581 -2.48 -4.13 13.52
CA PHE A 581 -2.71 -5.19 12.53
C PHE A 581 -3.72 -4.75 11.46
N GLY A 582 -4.75 -3.99 11.84
CA GLY A 582 -5.72 -3.44 10.89
C GLY A 582 -5.08 -2.50 9.85
N VAL A 583 -4.13 -1.65 10.27
CA VAL A 583 -3.36 -0.81 9.34
C VAL A 583 -2.36 -1.66 8.53
N ALA A 584 -1.61 -2.53 9.21
CA ALA A 584 -0.56 -3.34 8.59
C ALA A 584 -1.07 -4.30 7.48
N TYR A 585 -2.36 -4.66 7.52
CA TYR A 585 -2.99 -5.53 6.54
C TYR A 585 -4.08 -4.83 5.71
N ASN A 586 -4.11 -3.48 5.70
CA ASN A 586 -5.05 -2.68 4.90
C ASN A 586 -6.53 -3.01 5.15
N ALA A 587 -6.93 -3.23 6.41
CA ALA A 587 -8.35 -3.22 6.79
C ALA A 587 -8.89 -1.78 6.87
N PHE A 588 -8.04 -0.85 7.32
CA PHE A 588 -8.29 0.59 7.36
C PHE A 588 -6.97 1.36 7.33
N VAL A 589 -7.05 2.67 7.09
CA VAL A 589 -5.94 3.61 7.09
C VAL A 589 -6.19 4.66 8.17
N LEU A 590 -5.13 5.10 8.85
CA LEU A 590 -5.19 6.16 9.84
C LEU A 590 -4.87 7.51 9.21
N ILE A 591 -5.69 8.51 9.52
CA ILE A 591 -5.49 9.89 9.05
C ILE A 591 -5.45 10.79 10.28
N PRO A 592 -4.26 10.96 10.88
CA PRO A 592 -4.11 11.84 12.04
C PRO A 592 -4.22 13.31 11.63
N ASN A 593 -4.40 14.17 12.61
CA ASN A 593 -4.39 15.63 12.48
C ASN A 593 -5.41 16.16 11.45
N HIS A 594 -6.50 15.43 11.23
CA HIS A 594 -7.58 15.86 10.33
C HIS A 594 -8.37 16.98 10.99
N SER A 595 -8.21 18.21 10.49
CA SER A 595 -8.90 19.39 11.03
C SER A 595 -10.34 19.48 10.53
N THR A 596 -11.30 19.49 11.44
CA THR A 596 -12.73 19.70 11.15
C THR A 596 -13.44 20.29 12.35
N LYS A 597 -14.28 21.31 12.14
CA LYS A 597 -15.04 22.01 13.20
C LYS A 597 -14.14 22.52 14.34
N ASN A 598 -12.99 23.10 14.00
CA ASN A 598 -12.00 23.62 14.96
C ASN A 598 -11.48 22.57 15.95
N ARG A 599 -11.46 21.29 15.55
CA ARG A 599 -10.90 20.18 16.31
C ARG A 599 -10.04 19.29 15.41
N LEU A 600 -9.03 18.67 15.99
CA LEU A 600 -8.20 17.67 15.32
C LEU A 600 -8.74 16.27 15.60
N TRP A 601 -8.82 15.48 14.55
CA TRP A 601 -9.32 14.11 14.60
C TRP A 601 -8.28 13.17 13.99
N CYS A 602 -8.15 11.98 14.57
CA CYS A 602 -7.57 10.84 13.90
C CYS A 602 -8.71 10.03 13.26
N LEU A 603 -8.72 9.94 11.92
CA LEU A 603 -9.73 9.17 11.22
C LEU A 603 -9.26 7.72 11.05
N VAL A 604 -10.11 6.76 11.42
CA VAL A 604 -9.98 5.35 11.08
C VAL A 604 -10.82 5.12 9.82
N GLU A 605 -10.21 5.31 8.64
CA GLU A 605 -10.87 5.23 7.32
C GLU A 605 -10.80 3.79 6.79
N LEU A 606 -11.96 3.16 6.56
CA LEU A 606 -12.03 1.79 6.04
C LEU A 606 -11.39 1.67 4.66
N SER A 607 -10.70 0.56 4.41
CA SER A 607 -10.08 0.30 3.10
C SER A 607 -11.11 0.00 2.02
N GLY A 608 -10.73 0.18 0.75
CA GLY A 608 -11.64 0.04 -0.39
C GLY A 608 -12.31 -1.34 -0.49
N VAL A 609 -11.61 -2.41 -0.09
CA VAL A 609 -12.20 -3.76 -0.01
C VAL A 609 -13.33 -3.80 1.03
N MET A 610 -13.12 -3.23 2.22
CA MET A 610 -14.16 -3.10 3.25
C MET A 610 -15.33 -2.24 2.76
N LEU A 611 -15.05 -1.17 2.00
CA LEU A 611 -16.07 -0.29 1.46
C LEU A 611 -16.95 -1.01 0.43
N ILE A 612 -16.34 -1.76 -0.48
CA ILE A 612 -17.06 -2.54 -1.49
C ILE A 612 -17.97 -3.59 -0.85
N GLN A 613 -17.44 -4.39 0.08
CA GLN A 613 -18.20 -5.47 0.72
C GLN A 613 -19.48 -4.91 1.37
N ASN A 614 -19.35 -3.79 2.08
CA ASN A 614 -20.42 -3.20 2.89
C ASN A 614 -21.29 -2.17 2.14
N GLY A 615 -21.02 -1.90 0.86
CA GLY A 615 -21.83 -0.95 0.09
C GLY A 615 -21.60 0.52 0.46
N LEU A 616 -20.39 0.89 0.87
CA LEU A 616 -20.01 2.26 1.24
C LEU A 616 -19.35 3.04 0.10
N THR A 617 -19.28 4.36 0.23
CA THR A 617 -18.67 5.24 -0.77
C THR A 617 -17.14 5.10 -0.81
N LEU A 618 -16.58 5.09 -2.03
CA LEU A 618 -15.13 5.22 -2.26
C LEU A 618 -14.64 6.68 -2.20
N LYS A 619 -15.54 7.65 -2.00
CA LYS A 619 -15.17 9.05 -1.83
C LYS A 619 -14.65 9.28 -0.41
N ARG A 620 -13.58 10.07 -0.28
CA ARG A 620 -12.91 10.35 0.99
C ARG A 620 -13.53 11.54 1.72
N GLY A 621 -13.40 11.55 3.05
CA GLY A 621 -13.70 12.71 3.91
C GLY A 621 -15.00 12.63 4.71
N GLY A 622 -15.87 11.65 4.45
CA GLY A 622 -17.09 11.44 5.25
C GLY A 622 -16.79 10.59 6.47
N PHE A 623 -16.95 11.13 7.68
CA PHE A 623 -16.70 10.38 8.92
C PHE A 623 -17.79 10.59 9.97
N ILE A 624 -17.91 9.62 10.88
CA ILE A 624 -18.77 9.68 12.06
C ILE A 624 -17.91 10.04 13.26
N GLU A 625 -18.32 11.08 13.99
CA GLU A 625 -17.69 11.47 15.25
C GLU A 625 -17.95 10.41 16.34
N ARG A 626 -16.87 9.86 16.88
CA ARG A 626 -16.85 8.76 17.88
C ARG A 626 -15.73 8.99 18.89
N ARG A 627 -15.70 8.18 19.95
CA ARG A 627 -14.63 8.17 20.96
C ARG A 627 -13.91 6.84 21.01
N VAL A 628 -12.78 6.79 21.73
CA VAL A 628 -12.00 5.55 21.93
C VAL A 628 -12.88 4.43 22.50
N ASP A 629 -13.76 4.73 23.44
CA ASP A 629 -14.69 3.76 24.03
C ASP A 629 -15.59 3.08 22.99
N ASP A 630 -15.97 3.78 21.91
CA ASP A 630 -16.78 3.18 20.86
C ASP A 630 -15.98 2.11 20.10
N LEU A 631 -14.67 2.33 19.87
CA LEU A 631 -13.78 1.34 19.26
C LEU A 631 -13.60 0.12 20.18
N VAL A 632 -13.43 0.35 21.49
CA VAL A 632 -13.32 -0.72 22.50
C VAL A 632 -14.59 -1.58 22.53
N ARG A 633 -15.77 -0.96 22.54
CA ARG A 633 -17.06 -1.66 22.47
C ARG A 633 -17.18 -2.53 21.23
N LEU A 634 -16.74 -2.02 20.07
CA LEU A 634 -16.77 -2.79 18.82
C LEU A 634 -15.86 -4.02 18.84
N MET A 635 -14.77 -4.02 19.61
CA MET A 635 -13.96 -5.24 19.80
C MET A 635 -14.65 -6.29 20.68
N GLY A 636 -15.72 -5.94 21.39
CA GLY A 636 -16.40 -6.82 22.35
C GLY A 636 -15.87 -6.69 23.78
N GLY A 637 -15.20 -5.58 24.11
CA GLY A 637 -14.91 -5.24 25.50
C GLY A 637 -16.21 -4.94 26.24
N ALA A 638 -16.56 -5.78 27.22
CA ALA A 638 -17.58 -5.44 28.20
C ALA A 638 -17.06 -4.26 29.06
N ASN A 639 -17.96 -3.33 29.39
CA ASN A 639 -17.71 -2.28 30.37
C ASN A 639 -17.24 -2.85 31.71
#